data_AF-A0A838IEK0-F1
#
_entry.id   AF-A0A838IEK0-F1
#
_cell.length_a   1.000
_cell.length_b   1.000
_cell.length_c   1.000
_cell.angle_alpha   90.00
_cell.angle_beta   90.00
_cell.angle_gamma   90.00
#
_symmetry.space_group_name_H-M   'P 1'
#
loop_
_entity.id
_entity.type
_entity.pdbx_description
1 polymer ?
#
loop_
_entity_poly.entity_id
_entity_poly.type
_entity_poly.pdbx_seq_one_letter_code
_entity_poly.pdbx_strand_id
1 'polypeptide(L)'
;MSALVHFGFLMIKALQLCLYILMLALTPVVGSCDRPEGLERVTTTISGRVYDSTTGLGLARVVVTTEPASSQVATNGEGLYRIETDVQAGRIYRVLVTRSGYLPNSTTIDVAEGRNTAADIALYLQGPQLQVDTTTLEFGGRRERQQLFLSNVGRGKLDYRVAPIAGDWLELESATEGSVTDTSQTLTFRARRTDLDIGEYRTDVRITSNGGDVAINIRMEVLGPDAPRLAISPRSLTFGADSPPQYLSIENIGTGVLTWQIIPSEGWIGLTPQAGETTGGRDEVEVKVNRTTLPVGTHSGTIEIKTNHVDASIPVTVTIRGSGACLEGEVECNERCVSTRRDMRHCGGCGINCVEGAQCNDGTCECPGSEVVCDGRCVDTRRNTNHCGACRVSCVDGTCDTGTCVCPDRDLFCSGRCPNTFIDVRNCGGCHVSCATGASCTSGLCVCPSNGIVCDGVCRAIATDPSNCGDCGIACATGATCYAGRCQCPNEGQVCGGECKDTLNDIINCGDCDVQCAQGAACDNGTCLCPAGAMVCQGSCVATVSDSVNCGGCGIVCLQGKECKGGTCTCPGDGLVCDGVCRNTQDDPIHCGSCGNVCATGAQCAIGLCSCPTGEQVCDGQCTNILVDAANCGDCGNKCGLRQLCEAGQCTPYSELYTVVPPGTYTQAPYGWTRKITLTRPFAVQLTEVTQGQWRNLMGSSPSYFFACGDDCPVERVNWWEALEYLNAMSQRDGLEQCYTLTGCTGTIGAGCPSTGTSATSCSGGTYICSSVTFVGLDCRGYRLMTDAEWEYAALGAVLGWHRGNCTVTYSPSYDQSPIGPSSCGTHPFGGHQPNSRGLYDMLGNVSQWVWDWKPDGYTNYSLLDPLGPDTGYIKITRGCSWLNNSSDCEVSDIGVQYPYNRYFSTGFRAAQTVP
;
A
#
# COMPACT_ATOMS: atom_id res chain seq x y z
N MET A 1 52.95 43.25 -54.58
CA MET A 1 54.33 42.80 -54.32
C MET A 1 54.24 41.82 -53.18
N SER A 2 54.53 40.55 -53.49
CA SER A 2 54.57 39.43 -52.56
C SER A 2 53.26 39.10 -51.87
N ALA A 3 52.92 37.81 -51.78
CA ALA A 3 51.77 37.30 -51.05
C ALA A 3 50.38 37.45 -51.70
N LEU A 4 49.60 36.39 -51.49
CA LEU A 4 48.20 36.33 -51.05
C LEU A 4 47.10 37.11 -51.80
N VAL A 5 45.98 36.39 -51.97
CA VAL A 5 44.59 36.85 -51.77
C VAL A 5 43.80 37.33 -53.01
N HIS A 6 42.84 36.47 -53.38
CA HIS A 6 41.40 36.73 -53.54
C HIS A 6 40.78 37.13 -54.88
N PHE A 7 39.65 36.44 -55.10
CA PHE A 7 38.36 36.88 -55.67
C PHE A 7 38.36 37.18 -57.18
N GLY A 8 37.32 36.86 -57.96
CA GLY A 8 35.94 36.47 -57.67
C GLY A 8 35.07 37.00 -58.81
N PHE A 9 34.48 36.08 -59.58
CA PHE A 9 33.24 36.16 -60.38
C PHE A 9 32.75 37.50 -60.97
N LEU A 10 32.56 37.52 -62.31
CA LEU A 10 31.38 38.09 -62.99
C LEU A 10 31.40 37.80 -64.50
N MET A 11 30.35 37.16 -65.03
CA MET A 11 29.64 37.58 -66.26
C MET A 11 28.54 36.57 -66.65
N ILE A 12 27.30 37.06 -66.56
CA ILE A 12 26.08 36.55 -67.20
C ILE A 12 25.89 37.31 -68.51
N LYS A 13 25.61 36.59 -69.60
CA LYS A 13 24.94 37.00 -70.87
C LYS A 13 24.40 35.69 -71.48
N ALA A 14 23.23 35.54 -72.09
CA ALA A 14 22.29 36.48 -72.68
C ALA A 14 21.07 35.69 -73.27
N LEU A 15 19.87 36.29 -73.18
CA LEU A 15 18.70 36.24 -74.10
C LEU A 15 18.06 34.87 -74.45
N GLN A 16 16.77 34.58 -74.31
CA GLN A 16 15.50 35.31 -74.16
C GLN A 16 14.98 36.08 -75.41
N LEU A 17 13.89 35.55 -76.00
CA LEU A 17 12.64 36.21 -76.45
C LEU A 17 12.30 36.37 -77.97
N CYS A 18 10.99 36.26 -78.23
CA CYS A 18 10.15 36.47 -79.45
C CYS A 18 9.88 35.21 -80.28
N LEU A 19 8.72 34.52 -80.25
CA LEU A 19 7.29 34.91 -80.14
C LEU A 19 6.79 35.73 -81.34
N TYR A 20 5.59 35.37 -81.84
CA TYR A 20 4.81 35.90 -83.01
C TYR A 20 5.15 35.20 -84.36
N ILE A 21 4.29 34.49 -85.11
CA ILE A 21 2.84 34.52 -85.44
C ILE A 21 2.59 33.28 -86.37
N LEU A 22 1.42 32.65 -86.59
CA LEU A 22 0.10 32.52 -85.97
C LEU A 22 -0.75 31.66 -86.97
N MET A 23 -1.39 30.57 -86.48
CA MET A 23 -2.72 30.02 -86.90
C MET A 23 -2.89 29.42 -88.31
N LEU A 24 -3.50 28.26 -88.61
CA LEU A 24 -4.56 27.38 -88.07
C LEU A 24 -4.40 25.99 -88.77
N ALA A 25 -4.87 24.82 -88.35
CA ALA A 25 -5.60 24.31 -87.20
C ALA A 25 -5.55 22.77 -87.23
N LEU A 26 -5.59 22.19 -86.02
CA LEU A 26 -6.15 20.87 -85.64
C LEU A 26 -5.45 19.58 -86.15
N THR A 27 -4.84 18.91 -85.16
CA THR A 27 -4.27 17.55 -85.01
C THR A 27 -4.96 16.43 -85.80
N PRO A 28 -4.29 15.31 -86.21
CA PRO A 28 -3.72 14.34 -85.24
C PRO A 28 -2.52 13.46 -85.69
N VAL A 29 -2.11 12.59 -84.76
CA VAL A 29 -1.39 11.30 -84.92
C VAL A 29 0.14 11.28 -84.74
N VAL A 30 0.52 10.63 -83.64
CA VAL A 30 1.60 9.64 -83.42
C VAL A 30 2.66 9.51 -84.52
N GLY A 31 3.93 9.72 -84.18
CA GLY A 31 5.04 9.44 -85.09
C GLY A 31 6.41 9.75 -84.49
N SER A 32 7.07 8.69 -84.03
CA SER A 32 8.45 8.56 -83.56
C SER A 32 9.51 9.44 -84.25
N CYS A 33 10.46 9.94 -83.46
CA CYS A 33 11.89 9.95 -83.76
C CYS A 33 12.67 10.18 -82.44
N ASP A 34 13.17 9.09 -81.85
CA ASP A 34 14.06 9.07 -80.67
C ASP A 34 15.38 9.80 -80.94
N ARG A 35 15.87 10.55 -79.93
CA ARG A 35 17.26 11.03 -79.85
C ARG A 35 18.03 10.14 -78.85
N PRO A 36 19.26 9.71 -79.17
CA PRO A 36 20.07 8.89 -78.28
C PRO A 36 20.83 9.77 -77.28
N GLU A 37 20.78 9.43 -76.00
CA GLU A 37 21.74 9.89 -74.99
C GLU A 37 22.43 8.68 -74.37
N GLY A 38 23.67 8.44 -74.82
CA GLY A 38 24.61 7.53 -74.18
C GLY A 38 25.60 8.36 -73.35
N LEU A 39 25.44 8.33 -72.04
CA LEU A 39 26.48 8.64 -71.06
C LEU A 39 26.36 7.58 -69.95
N GLU A 40 27.35 6.69 -69.92
CA GLU A 40 27.42 5.50 -69.08
C GLU A 40 27.35 5.87 -67.58
N ARG A 41 26.46 5.18 -66.85
CA ARG A 41 26.44 5.20 -65.38
C ARG A 41 27.65 4.41 -64.87
N VAL A 42 28.61 5.08 -64.23
CA VAL A 42 29.70 4.41 -63.51
C VAL A 42 29.14 3.86 -62.20
N THR A 43 28.93 2.54 -62.12
CA THR A 43 28.58 1.83 -60.88
C THR A 43 29.84 1.36 -60.18
N THR A 44 30.27 2.03 -59.11
CA THR A 44 31.39 1.54 -58.29
C THR A 44 30.88 0.50 -57.29
N THR A 45 31.22 -0.77 -57.52
CA THR A 45 30.74 -1.90 -56.72
C THR A 45 31.87 -2.49 -55.88
N ILE A 46 31.59 -2.79 -54.60
CA ILE A 46 32.41 -3.66 -53.76
C ILE A 46 31.76 -5.04 -53.74
N SER A 47 32.48 -6.09 -54.09
CA SER A 47 31.95 -7.45 -54.06
C SER A 47 33.00 -8.44 -53.59
N GLY A 48 32.60 -9.58 -53.05
CA GLY A 48 33.54 -10.60 -52.65
C GLY A 48 32.84 -11.81 -52.05
N ARG A 49 33.66 -12.74 -51.56
CA ARG A 49 33.22 -13.96 -50.89
C ARG A 49 33.66 -13.95 -49.44
N VAL A 50 32.71 -14.18 -48.53
CA VAL A 50 33.00 -14.57 -47.16
C VAL A 50 32.98 -16.09 -47.07
N TYR A 51 34.07 -16.67 -46.60
CA TYR A 51 34.21 -18.12 -46.50
C TYR A 51 34.87 -18.51 -45.19
N ASP A 52 34.60 -19.75 -44.78
CA ASP A 52 35.26 -20.37 -43.65
C ASP A 52 36.71 -20.68 -44.01
N SER A 53 37.66 -20.11 -43.28
CA SER A 53 39.10 -20.28 -43.53
C SER A 53 39.58 -21.73 -43.45
N THR A 54 38.87 -22.60 -42.73
CA THR A 54 39.25 -24.00 -42.51
C THR A 54 38.67 -24.91 -43.59
N THR A 55 37.41 -24.72 -43.95
CA THR A 55 36.71 -25.59 -44.92
C THR A 55 36.71 -25.04 -46.35
N GLY A 56 37.00 -23.74 -46.54
CA GLY A 56 36.91 -23.05 -47.84
C GLY A 56 35.47 -22.85 -48.35
N LEU A 57 34.46 -23.25 -47.57
CA LEU A 57 33.05 -23.15 -47.94
C LEU A 57 32.52 -21.74 -47.72
N GLY A 58 31.60 -21.34 -48.59
CA GLY A 58 30.95 -20.03 -48.54
C GLY A 58 30.03 -19.92 -47.34
N LEU A 59 30.10 -18.80 -46.63
CA LEU A 59 29.34 -18.58 -45.40
C LEU A 59 28.12 -17.71 -45.70
N ALA A 60 26.92 -18.29 -45.68
CA ALA A 60 25.66 -17.58 -45.93
C ALA A 60 25.18 -16.71 -44.77
N ARG A 61 24.41 -15.66 -45.08
CA ARG A 61 23.81 -14.69 -44.13
C ARG A 61 24.81 -14.01 -43.20
N VAL A 62 26.06 -13.89 -43.62
CA VAL A 62 27.08 -13.12 -42.90
C VAL A 62 26.84 -11.64 -43.13
N VAL A 63 26.89 -10.85 -42.07
CA VAL A 63 26.81 -9.39 -42.15
C VAL A 63 28.15 -8.83 -42.62
N VAL A 64 28.10 -8.06 -43.70
CA VAL A 64 29.22 -7.31 -44.25
C VAL A 64 28.88 -5.82 -44.20
N THR A 65 29.77 -5.03 -43.61
CA THR A 65 29.62 -3.58 -43.45
C THR A 65 30.85 -2.85 -43.97
N THR A 66 30.68 -1.65 -44.52
CA THR A 66 31.79 -0.79 -44.91
C THR A 66 31.97 0.42 -43.99
N GLU A 67 33.18 0.98 -43.91
CA GLU A 67 33.48 2.26 -43.28
C GLU A 67 34.31 3.11 -44.26
N PRO A 68 34.06 4.43 -44.42
CA PRO A 68 33.16 5.28 -43.63
C PRO A 68 31.67 5.22 -44.02
N ALA A 69 31.29 4.58 -45.12
CA ALA A 69 29.88 4.41 -45.50
C ALA A 69 29.33 3.10 -44.93
N SER A 70 28.42 3.16 -43.94
CA SER A 70 27.89 2.00 -43.21
C SER A 70 26.77 1.26 -43.94
N SER A 71 26.94 1.00 -45.24
CA SER A 71 26.10 0.07 -45.99
C SER A 71 26.25 -1.34 -45.43
N GLN A 72 25.13 -2.01 -45.13
CA GLN A 72 25.11 -3.37 -44.58
C GLN A 72 24.44 -4.33 -45.56
N VAL A 73 25.14 -5.40 -45.94
CA VAL A 73 24.61 -6.47 -46.79
C VAL A 73 24.83 -7.83 -46.14
N ALA A 74 23.97 -8.79 -46.49
CA ALA A 74 24.11 -10.17 -46.07
C ALA A 74 24.62 -11.03 -47.24
N THR A 75 25.55 -11.95 -46.98
CA THR A 75 26.02 -12.90 -48.00
C THR A 75 24.93 -13.90 -48.41
N ASN A 76 24.95 -14.33 -49.68
CA ASN A 76 24.06 -15.36 -50.21
C ASN A 76 24.49 -16.78 -49.80
N GLY A 77 23.80 -17.82 -50.31
CA GLY A 77 24.08 -19.24 -50.01
C GLY A 77 25.52 -19.70 -50.29
N GLU A 78 26.23 -19.04 -51.21
CA GLU A 78 27.61 -19.36 -51.60
C GLU A 78 28.65 -18.46 -50.91
N GLY A 79 28.21 -17.63 -49.96
CA GLY A 79 29.03 -16.67 -49.24
C GLY A 79 29.35 -15.39 -50.01
N LEU A 80 28.72 -15.16 -51.17
CA LEU A 80 28.98 -13.99 -51.98
C LEU A 80 28.19 -12.77 -51.49
N TYR A 81 28.80 -11.60 -51.51
CA TYR A 81 28.17 -10.31 -51.21
C TYR A 81 28.51 -9.26 -52.26
N ARG A 82 27.66 -8.24 -52.35
CA ARG A 82 27.80 -7.13 -53.28
C ARG A 82 27.18 -5.86 -52.69
N ILE A 83 27.95 -4.77 -52.66
CA ILE A 83 27.55 -3.45 -52.16
C ILE A 83 27.68 -2.46 -53.32
N GLU A 84 26.56 -1.83 -53.68
CA GLU A 84 26.47 -0.85 -54.77
C GLU A 84 26.03 0.54 -54.28
N THR A 85 25.42 0.61 -53.10
CA THR A 85 24.95 1.86 -52.48
C THR A 85 26.05 2.51 -51.63
N ASP A 86 26.18 3.83 -51.76
CA ASP A 86 27.10 4.68 -50.99
C ASP A 86 28.60 4.39 -51.17
N VAL A 87 28.95 3.73 -52.27
CA VAL A 87 30.33 3.50 -52.71
C VAL A 87 30.75 4.61 -53.67
N GLN A 88 31.89 5.27 -53.41
CA GLN A 88 32.45 6.35 -54.24
C GLN A 88 33.81 5.96 -54.80
N ALA A 89 34.05 6.24 -56.08
CA ALA A 89 35.36 6.12 -56.71
C ALA A 89 36.41 7.02 -56.01
N GLY A 90 37.64 6.53 -55.87
CA GLY A 90 38.77 7.25 -55.27
C GLY A 90 38.76 7.28 -53.74
N ARG A 91 37.93 6.46 -53.07
CA ARG A 91 37.89 6.33 -51.61
C ARG A 91 38.39 4.96 -51.15
N ILE A 92 39.06 4.98 -50.00
CA ILE A 92 39.44 3.77 -49.25
C ILE A 92 38.29 3.38 -48.33
N TYR A 93 37.89 2.11 -48.39
CA TYR A 93 36.87 1.52 -47.55
C TYR A 93 37.47 0.40 -46.69
N ARG A 94 37.07 0.35 -45.42
CA ARG A 94 37.27 -0.83 -44.58
C ARG A 94 36.02 -1.70 -44.64
N VAL A 95 36.14 -2.91 -45.19
CA VAL A 95 35.07 -3.91 -45.23
C VAL A 95 35.20 -4.78 -43.99
N LEU A 96 34.26 -4.66 -43.06
CA LEU A 96 34.17 -5.43 -41.82
C LEU A 96 33.15 -6.56 -41.97
N VAL A 97 33.52 -7.75 -41.51
CA VAL A 97 32.69 -8.95 -41.57
C VAL A 97 32.56 -9.54 -40.18
N THR A 98 31.32 -9.72 -39.74
CA THR A 98 31.01 -10.29 -38.43
C THR A 98 30.01 -11.42 -38.55
N ARG A 99 30.28 -12.55 -37.91
CA ARG A 99 29.35 -13.68 -37.79
C ARG A 99 29.54 -14.34 -36.42
N SER A 100 28.42 -14.63 -35.75
CA SER A 100 28.44 -15.38 -34.49
C SER A 100 29.15 -16.73 -34.65
N GLY A 101 30.11 -17.00 -33.76
CA GLY A 101 30.96 -18.19 -33.75
C GLY A 101 32.25 -18.12 -34.59
N TYR A 102 32.54 -16.96 -35.17
CA TYR A 102 33.77 -16.69 -35.88
C TYR A 102 34.43 -15.43 -35.33
N LEU A 103 35.77 -15.36 -35.37
CA LEU A 103 36.49 -14.13 -35.09
C LEU A 103 36.14 -13.06 -36.14
N PRO A 104 35.78 -11.83 -35.74
CA PRO A 104 35.50 -10.76 -36.70
C PRO A 104 36.77 -10.48 -37.52
N ASN A 105 36.59 -10.22 -38.81
CA ASN A 105 37.71 -9.92 -39.71
C ASN A 105 37.36 -8.72 -40.59
N SER A 106 38.39 -7.98 -41.00
CA SER A 106 38.20 -6.83 -41.87
C SER A 106 39.33 -6.73 -42.89
N THR A 107 39.03 -6.21 -44.07
CA THR A 107 40.04 -5.84 -45.07
C THR A 107 39.83 -4.39 -45.51
N THR A 108 40.90 -3.73 -45.95
CA THR A 108 40.84 -2.37 -46.45
C THR A 108 41.08 -2.39 -47.95
N ILE A 109 40.21 -1.75 -48.72
CA ILE A 109 40.26 -1.71 -50.18
C ILE A 109 40.21 -0.27 -50.70
N ASP A 110 40.89 -0.02 -51.81
CA ASP A 110 40.83 1.24 -52.55
C ASP A 110 39.91 1.05 -53.77
N VAL A 111 38.83 1.84 -53.86
CA VAL A 111 37.82 1.69 -54.90
C VAL A 111 38.16 2.61 -56.07
N ALA A 112 38.70 2.05 -57.16
CA ALA A 112 39.06 2.79 -58.36
C ALA A 112 37.87 2.98 -59.33
N GLU A 113 37.89 4.08 -60.10
CA GLU A 113 36.83 4.41 -61.07
C GLU A 113 36.69 3.33 -62.17
N GLY A 114 35.46 2.87 -62.42
CA GLY A 114 35.14 1.92 -63.49
C GLY A 114 35.58 0.46 -63.27
N ARG A 115 35.99 0.06 -62.05
CA ARG A 115 36.36 -1.34 -61.74
C ARG A 115 35.59 -1.91 -60.55
N ASN A 116 35.08 -3.15 -60.71
CA ASN A 116 34.61 -3.94 -59.57
C ASN A 116 35.81 -4.27 -58.67
N THR A 117 35.70 -3.93 -57.37
CA THR A 117 36.77 -4.19 -56.41
C THR A 117 36.43 -5.44 -55.60
N ALA A 118 37.27 -6.47 -55.70
CA ALA A 118 37.07 -7.75 -55.03
C ALA A 118 37.64 -7.73 -53.60
N ALA A 119 36.83 -8.12 -52.62
CA ALA A 119 37.22 -8.20 -51.21
C ALA A 119 36.79 -9.55 -50.60
N ASP A 120 37.57 -10.58 -50.87
CA ASP A 120 37.36 -11.89 -50.26
C ASP A 120 37.87 -11.90 -48.82
N ILE A 121 37.04 -12.37 -47.88
CA ILE A 121 37.34 -12.31 -46.45
C ILE A 121 37.13 -13.69 -45.85
N ALA A 122 38.23 -14.29 -45.37
CA ALA A 122 38.17 -15.54 -44.63
C ALA A 122 37.80 -15.26 -43.17
N LEU A 123 36.81 -15.98 -42.65
CA LEU A 123 36.50 -15.99 -41.22
C LEU A 123 37.13 -17.22 -40.55
N TYR A 124 37.71 -17.02 -39.38
CA TYR A 124 38.29 -18.09 -38.56
C TYR A 124 37.28 -18.52 -37.51
N LEU A 125 37.03 -19.84 -37.41
CA LEU A 125 36.17 -20.38 -36.37
C LEU A 125 36.78 -20.00 -35.01
N GLN A 126 35.96 -19.49 -34.10
CA GLN A 126 36.42 -19.23 -32.75
C GLN A 126 36.68 -20.58 -32.06
N GLY A 127 37.94 -20.91 -31.77
CA GLY A 127 38.32 -22.15 -31.07
C GLY A 127 37.73 -22.22 -29.65
N PRO A 128 37.94 -23.33 -28.92
CA PRO A 128 37.43 -23.46 -27.56
C PRO A 128 37.97 -22.34 -26.67
N GLN A 129 37.15 -21.86 -25.74
CA GLN A 129 37.47 -20.76 -24.84
C GLN A 129 37.03 -21.17 -23.44
N LEU A 130 38.00 -21.33 -22.53
CA LEU A 130 37.75 -21.64 -21.14
C LEU A 130 37.12 -20.44 -20.44
N GLN A 131 35.94 -20.62 -19.86
CA GLN A 131 35.34 -19.69 -18.92
C GLN A 131 35.05 -20.42 -17.60
N VAL A 132 35.26 -19.71 -16.49
CA VAL A 132 34.78 -20.14 -15.17
C VAL A 132 33.80 -19.10 -14.62
N ASP A 133 32.87 -19.52 -13.78
CA ASP A 133 31.90 -18.63 -13.14
C ASP A 133 32.54 -17.74 -12.06
N THR A 134 33.59 -18.21 -11.39
CA THR A 134 34.36 -17.45 -10.41
C THR A 134 35.85 -17.81 -10.48
N THR A 135 36.72 -16.87 -10.10
CA THR A 135 38.16 -17.12 -9.89
C THR A 135 38.52 -17.27 -8.41
N THR A 136 37.53 -17.25 -7.52
CA THR A 136 37.71 -17.36 -6.06
C THR A 136 36.70 -18.34 -5.46
N LEU A 137 37.14 -19.19 -4.53
CA LEU A 137 36.27 -20.07 -3.73
C LEU A 137 36.53 -19.93 -2.23
N GLU A 138 35.54 -19.43 -1.52
CA GLU A 138 35.55 -19.20 -0.06
C GLU A 138 34.77 -20.28 0.71
N PHE A 139 35.48 -21.18 1.39
CA PHE A 139 34.88 -22.19 2.25
C PHE A 139 34.47 -21.64 3.64
N GLY A 140 35.06 -20.51 4.05
CA GLY A 140 34.91 -19.96 5.41
C GLY A 140 35.21 -20.98 6.51
N GLY A 141 34.63 -20.78 7.70
CA GLY A 141 34.86 -21.65 8.85
C GLY A 141 34.04 -22.94 8.91
N ARG A 142 33.07 -23.15 8.01
CA ARG A 142 32.09 -24.25 8.13
C ARG A 142 31.81 -25.03 6.85
N ARG A 143 31.94 -24.44 5.66
CA ARG A 143 31.53 -25.14 4.42
C ARG A 143 32.53 -26.23 4.12
N GLU A 144 32.07 -27.47 3.92
CA GLU A 144 32.96 -28.58 3.57
C GLU A 144 33.14 -28.72 2.07
N ARG A 145 32.21 -28.23 1.24
CA ARG A 145 32.25 -28.36 -0.22
C ARG A 145 31.96 -27.03 -0.91
N GLN A 146 32.65 -26.77 -2.01
CA GLN A 146 32.43 -25.67 -2.94
C GLN A 146 32.52 -26.21 -4.37
N GLN A 147 31.82 -25.55 -5.30
CA GLN A 147 31.80 -25.94 -6.70
C GLN A 147 32.29 -24.79 -7.57
N LEU A 148 33.01 -25.14 -8.63
CA LEU A 148 33.43 -24.24 -9.71
C LEU A 148 32.77 -24.72 -11.01
N PHE A 149 32.15 -23.82 -11.74
CA PHE A 149 31.55 -24.12 -13.03
C PHE A 149 32.50 -23.69 -14.14
N LEU A 150 32.90 -24.66 -14.95
CA LEU A 150 33.78 -24.51 -16.09
C LEU A 150 32.97 -24.69 -17.36
N SER A 151 32.97 -23.71 -18.25
CA SER A 151 32.25 -23.76 -19.52
C SER A 151 33.18 -23.50 -20.70
N ASN A 152 32.77 -24.00 -21.87
CA ASN A 152 33.38 -23.63 -23.13
C ASN A 152 32.51 -22.60 -23.82
N VAL A 153 32.94 -21.34 -23.86
CA VAL A 153 32.24 -20.26 -24.59
C VAL A 153 32.71 -20.10 -26.04
N GLY A 154 33.69 -20.90 -26.44
CA GLY A 154 34.17 -20.99 -27.80
C GLY A 154 33.45 -22.07 -28.58
N ARG A 155 33.94 -22.41 -29.78
CA ARG A 155 33.45 -23.56 -30.55
C ARG A 155 34.49 -24.66 -30.61
N GLY A 156 34.03 -25.90 -30.68
CA GLY A 156 34.90 -27.09 -30.64
C GLY A 156 34.98 -27.69 -29.24
N LYS A 157 35.84 -28.69 -29.06
CA LYS A 157 36.01 -29.41 -27.79
C LYS A 157 37.09 -28.74 -26.94
N LEU A 158 36.72 -28.27 -25.76
CA LEU A 158 37.64 -27.76 -24.74
C LEU A 158 38.13 -28.94 -23.89
N ASP A 159 39.40 -29.31 -24.00
CA ASP A 159 40.04 -30.29 -23.13
C ASP A 159 40.78 -29.55 -22.01
N TYR A 160 40.49 -29.88 -20.74
CA TYR A 160 41.08 -29.23 -19.57
C TYR A 160 41.71 -30.23 -18.60
N ARG A 161 42.65 -29.74 -17.79
CA ARG A 161 43.32 -30.45 -16.70
C ARG A 161 43.46 -29.54 -15.49
N VAL A 162 43.13 -30.05 -14.31
CA VAL A 162 43.37 -29.41 -13.01
C VAL A 162 44.75 -29.83 -12.52
N ALA A 163 45.60 -28.86 -12.20
CA ALA A 163 46.93 -29.09 -11.64
C ALA A 163 46.83 -29.70 -10.23
N PRO A 164 47.87 -30.41 -9.75
CA PRO A 164 47.94 -30.87 -8.37
C PRO A 164 47.70 -29.73 -7.39
N ILE A 165 46.84 -29.97 -6.41
CA ILE A 165 46.48 -29.00 -5.37
C ILE A 165 47.57 -29.00 -4.30
N ALA A 166 48.01 -27.82 -3.88
CA ALA A 166 48.95 -27.68 -2.78
C ALA A 166 48.21 -27.68 -1.43
N GLY A 167 48.64 -28.56 -0.52
CA GLY A 167 48.13 -28.66 0.85
C GLY A 167 47.08 -29.76 1.04
N ASP A 168 47.19 -30.48 2.16
CA ASP A 168 46.35 -31.65 2.48
C ASP A 168 44.95 -31.28 2.99
N TRP A 169 44.70 -29.98 3.17
CA TRP A 169 43.44 -29.43 3.65
C TRP A 169 42.38 -29.29 2.54
N LEU A 170 42.76 -29.41 1.27
CA LEU A 170 41.86 -29.25 0.12
C LEU A 170 41.96 -30.44 -0.84
N GLU A 171 40.80 -31.01 -1.18
CA GLU A 171 40.68 -32.17 -2.05
C GLU A 171 39.77 -31.85 -3.25
N LEU A 172 40.19 -32.22 -4.46
CA LEU A 172 39.29 -32.23 -5.62
C LEU A 172 38.53 -33.56 -5.63
N GLU A 173 37.21 -33.53 -5.43
CA GLU A 173 36.36 -34.73 -5.51
C GLU A 173 36.03 -35.09 -6.98
N SER A 174 36.14 -34.13 -7.90
CA SER A 174 35.95 -34.32 -9.34
C SER A 174 37.18 -34.91 -10.05
N ALA A 175 37.00 -35.39 -11.29
CA ALA A 175 38.12 -35.82 -12.12
C ALA A 175 39.12 -34.68 -12.40
N THR A 176 40.42 -34.99 -12.40
CA THR A 176 41.51 -34.02 -12.62
C THR A 176 41.68 -33.61 -14.09
N GLU A 177 40.99 -34.28 -15.01
CA GLU A 177 40.98 -33.96 -16.44
C GLU A 177 39.60 -34.23 -17.02
N GLY A 178 39.22 -33.49 -18.05
CA GLY A 178 37.93 -33.65 -18.69
C GLY A 178 37.82 -32.83 -19.96
N SER A 179 36.63 -32.86 -20.57
CA SER A 179 36.39 -32.13 -21.81
C SER A 179 34.97 -31.62 -21.95
N VAL A 180 34.82 -30.46 -22.59
CA VAL A 180 33.59 -29.67 -22.65
C VAL A 180 33.34 -29.18 -24.08
N THR A 181 32.24 -29.60 -24.70
CA THR A 181 31.92 -29.21 -26.09
C THR A 181 30.78 -28.19 -26.15
N ASP A 182 29.60 -28.55 -25.63
CA ASP A 182 28.38 -27.72 -25.69
C ASP A 182 27.71 -27.51 -24.31
N THR A 183 28.26 -28.10 -23.24
CA THR A 183 27.73 -28.07 -21.86
C THR A 183 28.72 -27.39 -20.91
N SER A 184 28.39 -27.25 -19.62
CA SER A 184 29.37 -26.89 -18.58
C SER A 184 29.80 -28.13 -17.78
N GLN A 185 30.98 -28.07 -17.20
CA GLN A 185 31.52 -29.04 -16.27
C GLN A 185 31.56 -28.43 -14.87
N THR A 186 31.21 -29.20 -13.85
CA THR A 186 31.36 -28.78 -12.45
C THR A 186 32.56 -29.48 -11.82
N LEU A 187 33.44 -28.70 -11.19
CA LEU A 187 34.53 -29.18 -10.34
C LEU A 187 34.13 -28.98 -8.88
N THR A 188 34.08 -30.06 -8.10
CA THR A 188 33.74 -30.00 -6.67
C THR A 188 35.00 -30.14 -5.83
N PHE A 189 35.22 -29.15 -4.97
CA PHE A 189 36.33 -29.11 -4.02
C PHE A 189 35.80 -29.38 -2.62
N ARG A 190 36.53 -30.17 -1.83
CA ARG A 190 36.24 -30.47 -0.42
C ARG A 190 37.33 -29.94 0.49
N ALA A 191 36.93 -29.15 1.49
CA ALA A 191 37.77 -28.68 2.57
C ALA A 191 37.79 -29.67 3.74
N ARG A 192 39.00 -30.00 4.22
CA ARG A 192 39.27 -30.84 5.39
C ARG A 192 39.82 -29.96 6.51
N ARG A 193 39.16 -29.99 7.67
CA ARG A 193 39.48 -29.12 8.82
C ARG A 193 40.01 -29.87 10.05
N THR A 194 39.82 -31.18 10.07
CA THR A 194 40.26 -32.03 11.18
C THR A 194 41.77 -31.97 11.28
N ASP A 195 42.28 -31.84 12.51
CA ASP A 195 43.72 -31.84 12.82
C ASP A 195 44.53 -30.69 12.21
N LEU A 196 43.85 -29.60 11.83
CA LEU A 196 44.48 -28.34 11.42
C LEU A 196 44.47 -27.34 12.58
N ASP A 197 45.54 -26.55 12.68
CA ASP A 197 45.63 -25.45 13.63
C ASP A 197 44.61 -24.35 13.28
N ILE A 198 44.16 -23.60 14.29
CA ILE A 198 43.30 -22.43 14.08
C ILE A 198 44.04 -21.44 13.18
N GLY A 199 43.40 -21.02 12.10
CA GLY A 199 44.02 -20.13 11.13
C GLY A 199 43.37 -20.15 9.76
N GLU A 200 43.96 -19.38 8.86
CA GLU A 200 43.53 -19.24 7.47
C GLU A 200 44.43 -20.10 6.57
N TYR A 201 43.79 -20.85 5.67
CA TYR A 201 44.44 -21.72 4.70
C TYR A 201 44.07 -21.25 3.29
N ARG A 202 45.08 -21.03 2.45
CA ARG A 202 44.91 -20.57 1.07
C ARG A 202 45.75 -21.41 0.10
N THR A 203 45.22 -21.66 -1.09
CA THR A 203 45.95 -22.27 -2.21
C THR A 203 45.39 -21.80 -3.54
N ASP A 204 46.24 -21.71 -4.56
CA ASP A 204 45.81 -21.49 -5.94
C ASP A 204 45.70 -22.84 -6.66
N VAL A 205 44.56 -23.11 -7.28
CA VAL A 205 44.35 -24.27 -8.13
C VAL A 205 44.35 -23.83 -9.58
N ARG A 206 45.35 -24.28 -10.34
CA ARG A 206 45.48 -23.95 -11.76
C ARG A 206 44.73 -24.95 -12.63
N ILE A 207 43.92 -24.44 -13.54
CA ILE A 207 43.25 -25.22 -14.58
C ILE A 207 43.87 -24.83 -15.91
N THR A 208 44.44 -25.80 -16.60
CA THR A 208 45.05 -25.62 -17.94
C THR A 208 44.15 -26.21 -19.01
N SER A 209 44.04 -25.58 -20.17
CA SER A 209 43.21 -26.11 -21.27
C SER A 209 43.69 -25.71 -22.66
N ASN A 210 43.14 -26.34 -23.71
CA ASN A 210 43.34 -25.90 -25.10
C ASN A 210 42.55 -24.62 -25.47
N GLY A 211 41.80 -24.02 -24.53
CA GLY A 211 41.05 -22.78 -24.70
C GLY A 211 41.43 -21.65 -23.72
N GLY A 212 42.59 -21.76 -23.07
CA GLY A 212 43.10 -20.79 -22.08
C GLY A 212 43.32 -21.42 -20.69
N ASP A 213 44.17 -20.80 -19.87
CA ASP A 213 44.43 -21.22 -18.49
C ASP A 213 43.77 -20.28 -17.49
N VAL A 214 43.33 -20.79 -16.35
CA VAL A 214 42.82 -19.96 -15.23
C VAL A 214 43.38 -20.46 -13.90
N ALA A 215 43.65 -19.55 -12.97
CA ALA A 215 43.98 -19.87 -11.60
C ALA A 215 42.79 -19.52 -10.69
N ILE A 216 42.43 -20.45 -9.81
CA ILE A 216 41.34 -20.30 -8.86
C ILE A 216 41.94 -20.15 -7.47
N ASN A 217 41.74 -19.01 -6.84
CA ASN A 217 42.18 -18.78 -5.48
C ASN A 217 41.18 -19.40 -4.50
N ILE A 218 41.62 -20.35 -3.69
CA ILE A 218 40.77 -21.09 -2.77
C ILE A 218 41.20 -20.83 -1.34
N ARG A 219 40.21 -20.52 -0.49
CA ARG A 219 40.39 -20.11 0.91
C ARG A 219 39.47 -20.87 1.86
N MET A 220 40.02 -21.27 3.01
CA MET A 220 39.30 -21.92 4.11
C MET A 220 39.80 -21.38 5.45
N GLU A 221 38.93 -21.40 6.46
CA GLU A 221 39.32 -21.11 7.84
C GLU A 221 39.06 -22.30 8.76
N VAL A 222 39.92 -22.44 9.76
CA VAL A 222 39.73 -23.30 10.93
C VAL A 222 39.46 -22.38 12.11
N LEU A 223 38.23 -22.38 12.62
CA LEU A 223 37.81 -21.52 13.72
C LEU A 223 37.91 -22.24 15.06
N GLY A 224 38.45 -21.56 16.07
CA GLY A 224 38.34 -21.99 17.45
C GLY A 224 36.91 -21.83 18.00
N PRO A 225 36.57 -22.50 19.12
CA PRO A 225 35.27 -22.36 19.77
C PRO A 225 34.98 -20.93 20.25
N ASP A 226 36.02 -20.11 20.48
CA ASP A 226 35.92 -18.77 21.08
C ASP A 226 36.28 -17.59 20.14
N ALA A 227 36.13 -17.74 18.82
CA ALA A 227 36.50 -16.70 17.85
C ALA A 227 35.36 -15.68 17.60
N PRO A 228 35.66 -14.37 17.49
CA PRO A 228 34.67 -13.35 17.16
C PRO A 228 34.30 -13.45 15.67
N ARG A 229 33.11 -12.98 15.34
CA ARG A 229 32.48 -13.22 14.04
C ARG A 229 31.83 -11.96 13.52
N LEU A 230 32.30 -11.50 12.38
CA LEU A 230 31.81 -10.31 11.71
C LEU A 230 30.45 -10.58 11.03
N ALA A 231 29.45 -9.81 11.42
CA ALA A 231 28.19 -9.65 10.70
C ALA A 231 28.08 -8.20 10.20
N ILE A 232 27.61 -8.04 8.96
CA ILE A 232 27.55 -6.73 8.29
C ILE A 232 26.16 -6.56 7.69
N SER A 233 25.56 -5.39 7.90
CA SER A 233 24.26 -5.03 7.32
C SER A 233 24.19 -3.53 7.01
N PRO A 234 23.68 -3.11 5.83
CA PRO A 234 23.30 -3.93 4.69
C PRO A 234 24.53 -4.51 3.96
N ARG A 235 24.33 -5.55 3.13
CA ARG A 235 25.41 -6.20 2.34
C ARG A 235 25.80 -5.42 1.08
N SER A 236 25.09 -4.34 0.76
CA SER A 236 25.39 -3.41 -0.34
C SER A 236 24.77 -2.04 -0.05
N LEU A 237 25.30 -0.98 -0.63
CA LEU A 237 24.78 0.38 -0.51
C LEU A 237 24.58 1.02 -1.89
N THR A 238 23.42 1.65 -2.11
CA THR A 238 23.10 2.31 -3.39
C THR A 238 22.63 3.73 -3.13
N PHE A 239 23.31 4.71 -3.73
CA PHE A 239 23.05 6.13 -3.60
C PHE A 239 22.51 6.70 -4.92
N GLY A 240 21.31 7.28 -4.87
CA GLY A 240 20.80 8.11 -5.94
C GLY A 240 21.48 9.48 -6.02
N ALA A 241 21.06 10.28 -7.01
CA ALA A 241 21.64 11.60 -7.32
C ALA A 241 21.67 12.54 -6.11
N ASP A 242 20.63 12.51 -5.26
CA ASP A 242 20.48 13.37 -4.08
C ASP A 242 20.36 12.57 -2.75
N SER A 243 20.77 11.29 -2.71
CA SER A 243 20.58 10.45 -1.50
C SER A 243 21.34 10.98 -0.28
N PRO A 244 20.72 10.99 0.92
CA PRO A 244 21.40 11.32 2.18
C PRO A 244 22.46 10.26 2.54
N PRO A 245 23.31 10.51 3.56
CA PRO A 245 24.21 9.50 4.13
C PRO A 245 23.43 8.24 4.53
N GLN A 246 24.02 7.07 4.31
CA GLN A 246 23.47 5.78 4.73
C GLN A 246 24.36 5.17 5.80
N TYR A 247 23.91 4.10 6.46
CA TYR A 247 24.63 3.49 7.58
C TYR A 247 24.96 2.03 7.29
N LEU A 248 26.16 1.64 7.71
CA LEU A 248 26.68 0.28 7.70
C LEU A 248 26.87 -0.18 9.14
N SER A 249 26.16 -1.23 9.52
CA SER A 249 26.29 -1.92 10.80
C SER A 249 27.40 -2.96 10.73
N ILE A 250 28.35 -2.89 11.67
CA ILE A 250 29.38 -3.90 11.93
C ILE A 250 29.09 -4.52 13.29
N GLU A 251 28.86 -5.82 13.32
CA GLU A 251 28.44 -6.52 14.54
C GLU A 251 29.33 -7.74 14.78
N ASN A 252 29.70 -7.98 16.04
CA ASN A 252 30.37 -9.21 16.45
C ASN A 252 29.33 -10.20 16.99
N ILE A 253 28.96 -11.18 16.17
CA ILE A 253 28.03 -12.27 16.50
C ILE A 253 28.74 -13.50 17.08
N GLY A 254 30.05 -13.38 17.36
CA GLY A 254 30.87 -14.43 17.96
C GLY A 254 31.18 -14.14 19.43
N THR A 255 32.28 -14.71 19.92
CA THR A 255 32.82 -14.46 21.27
C THR A 255 34.19 -13.78 21.16
N GLY A 256 34.62 -13.00 22.16
CA GLY A 256 35.89 -12.25 22.08
C GLY A 256 35.75 -10.85 21.44
N VAL A 257 36.87 -10.16 21.18
CA VAL A 257 36.90 -8.77 20.66
C VAL A 257 37.08 -8.77 19.14
N LEU A 258 36.15 -8.19 18.40
CA LEU A 258 36.30 -7.91 16.97
C LEU A 258 36.85 -6.49 16.79
N THR A 259 38.11 -6.35 16.41
CA THR A 259 38.69 -5.07 15.98
C THR A 259 38.49 -4.93 14.48
N TRP A 260 37.98 -3.80 14.01
CA TRP A 260 37.70 -3.58 12.60
C TRP A 260 38.20 -2.21 12.12
N GLN A 261 38.57 -2.16 10.84
CA GLN A 261 38.97 -0.96 10.12
C GLN A 261 38.31 -0.98 8.75
N ILE A 262 37.66 0.11 8.35
CA ILE A 262 37.01 0.22 7.05
C ILE A 262 37.75 1.16 6.12
N ILE A 263 37.86 0.76 4.86
CA ILE A 263 38.67 1.41 3.85
C ILE A 263 37.81 1.55 2.59
N PRO A 264 37.56 2.76 2.08
CA PRO A 264 36.86 2.93 0.82
C PRO A 264 37.82 2.62 -0.34
N SER A 265 37.35 1.90 -1.36
CA SER A 265 38.14 1.68 -2.58
C SER A 265 38.26 2.95 -3.44
N GLU A 266 37.30 3.88 -3.27
CA GLU A 266 37.18 5.08 -4.07
C GLU A 266 37.15 6.34 -3.21
N GLY A 267 37.84 7.39 -3.65
CA GLY A 267 37.94 8.66 -2.92
C GLY A 267 36.63 9.45 -2.79
N TRP A 268 35.59 9.07 -3.56
CA TRP A 268 34.26 9.64 -3.41
C TRP A 268 33.44 8.98 -2.30
N ILE A 269 33.90 7.89 -1.66
CA ILE A 269 33.23 7.27 -0.52
C ILE A 269 33.85 7.81 0.78
N GLY A 270 33.06 8.53 1.57
CA GLY A 270 33.42 8.98 2.92
C GLY A 270 32.86 8.06 3.98
N LEU A 271 33.67 7.69 4.98
CA LEU A 271 33.30 6.74 6.04
C LEU A 271 33.58 7.34 7.42
N THR A 272 32.66 7.19 8.37
CA THR A 272 32.86 7.66 9.75
C THR A 272 32.07 6.81 10.76
N PRO A 273 32.71 6.19 11.78
CA PRO A 273 34.16 6.13 12.03
C PRO A 273 34.85 5.11 11.11
N GLN A 274 36.16 5.26 10.88
CA GLN A 274 36.95 4.38 10.01
C GLN A 274 37.54 3.14 10.70
N ALA A 275 37.43 3.03 12.02
CA ALA A 275 37.86 1.87 12.80
C ALA A 275 37.12 1.81 14.13
N GLY A 276 37.05 0.63 14.74
CA GLY A 276 36.42 0.38 16.03
C GLY A 276 36.73 -1.00 16.59
N GLU A 277 36.19 -1.28 17.78
CA GLU A 277 36.28 -2.58 18.45
C GLU A 277 34.93 -2.94 19.07
N THR A 278 34.46 -4.18 18.87
CA THR A 278 33.16 -4.63 19.40
C THR A 278 33.23 -6.07 19.94
N THR A 279 32.84 -6.27 21.20
CA THR A 279 32.91 -7.56 21.94
C THR A 279 31.61 -8.36 21.99
N GLY A 280 30.54 -7.78 21.44
CA GLY A 280 29.16 -8.27 21.58
C GLY A 280 28.24 -7.05 21.55
N GLY A 281 27.95 -6.59 20.34
CA GLY A 281 27.32 -5.30 20.07
C GLY A 281 27.42 -4.92 18.59
N ARG A 282 26.72 -3.86 18.22
CA ARG A 282 26.69 -3.30 16.87
C ARG A 282 27.34 -1.92 16.88
N ASP A 283 28.31 -1.74 15.98
CA ASP A 283 28.87 -0.43 15.65
C ASP A 283 28.23 0.08 14.36
N GLU A 284 27.86 1.36 14.33
CA GLU A 284 27.33 2.01 13.13
C GLU A 284 28.39 2.90 12.48
N VAL A 285 28.52 2.72 11.17
CA VAL A 285 29.38 3.51 10.28
C VAL A 285 28.51 4.32 9.35
N GLU A 286 28.61 5.63 9.42
CA GLU A 286 28.02 6.53 8.43
C GLU A 286 28.84 6.48 7.12
N VAL A 287 28.14 6.25 6.01
CA VAL A 287 28.67 6.21 4.65
C VAL A 287 28.11 7.39 3.86
N LYS A 288 29.00 8.27 3.40
CA LYS A 288 28.70 9.44 2.58
C LYS A 288 29.31 9.28 1.19
N VAL A 289 28.69 9.87 0.18
CA VAL A 289 29.26 9.92 -1.17
C VAL A 289 29.49 11.37 -1.62
N ASN A 290 30.71 11.66 -2.07
CA ASN A 290 31.09 12.94 -2.66
C ASN A 290 30.84 12.91 -4.16
N ARG A 291 29.83 13.66 -4.58
CA ARG A 291 29.34 13.66 -5.97
C ARG A 291 29.99 14.74 -6.84
N THR A 292 30.73 15.66 -6.23
CA THR A 292 31.22 16.89 -6.91
C THR A 292 32.27 16.62 -7.98
N THR A 293 32.97 15.49 -7.90
CA THR A 293 34.09 15.14 -8.79
C THR A 293 33.76 14.00 -9.75
N LEU A 294 32.54 13.46 -9.71
CA LEU A 294 32.16 12.28 -10.49
C LEU A 294 31.48 12.67 -11.81
N PRO A 295 31.89 12.10 -12.96
CA PRO A 295 31.18 12.27 -14.23
C PRO A 295 29.74 11.76 -14.18
N VAL A 296 28.93 12.14 -15.17
CA VAL A 296 27.59 11.59 -15.36
C VAL A 296 27.66 10.08 -15.63
N GLY A 297 26.83 9.30 -14.95
CA GLY A 297 26.78 7.84 -15.05
C GLY A 297 26.67 7.16 -13.68
N THR A 298 26.58 5.84 -13.69
CA THR A 298 26.68 5.03 -12.47
C THR A 298 28.15 4.71 -12.19
N HIS A 299 28.58 5.01 -10.97
CA HIS A 299 29.89 4.68 -10.44
C HIS A 299 29.74 3.62 -9.37
N SER A 300 30.70 2.72 -9.30
CA SER A 300 30.72 1.64 -8.34
C SER A 300 32.06 1.66 -7.62
N GLY A 301 32.02 1.41 -6.31
CA GLY A 301 33.19 1.20 -5.46
C GLY A 301 32.86 0.14 -4.43
N THR A 302 33.80 -0.14 -3.55
CA THR A 302 33.61 -1.07 -2.43
C THR A 302 34.07 -0.42 -1.14
N ILE A 303 33.51 -0.87 -0.03
CA ILE A 303 34.06 -0.62 1.31
C ILE A 303 34.68 -1.92 1.75
N GLU A 304 36.00 -1.95 1.90
CA GLU A 304 36.72 -3.05 2.56
C GLU A 304 36.60 -2.89 4.07
N ILE A 305 36.31 -3.98 4.77
CA ILE A 305 36.20 -4.05 6.22
C ILE A 305 37.29 -5.04 6.65
N LYS A 306 38.43 -4.49 7.05
CA LYS A 306 39.55 -5.23 7.64
C LYS A 306 39.22 -5.58 9.08
N THR A 307 39.44 -6.82 9.50
CA THR A 307 39.28 -7.17 10.92
C THR A 307 40.47 -7.95 11.46
N ASN A 308 40.56 -8.13 12.78
CA ASN A 308 41.51 -9.07 13.38
C ASN A 308 41.16 -10.55 13.12
N HIS A 309 40.10 -10.83 12.35
CA HIS A 309 39.66 -12.16 11.96
C HIS A 309 39.40 -12.25 10.46
N VAL A 310 38.14 -12.10 10.02
CA VAL A 310 37.74 -12.23 8.61
C VAL A 310 37.46 -10.87 8.03
N ASP A 311 38.18 -10.53 6.97
CA ASP A 311 37.88 -9.34 6.18
C ASP A 311 36.58 -9.53 5.39
N ALA A 312 35.88 -8.44 5.13
CA ALA A 312 34.73 -8.44 4.24
C ALA A 312 34.80 -7.24 3.30
N SER A 313 33.97 -7.27 2.26
CA SER A 313 33.73 -6.09 1.46
C SER A 313 32.25 -6.00 1.10
N ILE A 314 31.75 -4.77 0.98
CA ILE A 314 30.41 -4.51 0.46
C ILE A 314 30.48 -3.57 -0.75
N PRO A 315 29.69 -3.81 -1.81
CA PRO A 315 29.62 -2.90 -2.94
C PRO A 315 28.85 -1.63 -2.59
N VAL A 316 29.32 -0.50 -3.10
CA VAL A 316 28.69 0.81 -3.04
C VAL A 316 28.48 1.32 -4.46
N THR A 317 27.25 1.70 -4.82
CA THR A 317 26.97 2.31 -6.12
C THR A 317 26.42 3.71 -5.95
N VAL A 318 26.80 4.64 -6.83
CA VAL A 318 26.25 5.99 -6.90
C VAL A 318 25.95 6.39 -8.33
N THR A 319 24.77 6.93 -8.60
CA THR A 319 24.40 7.42 -9.94
C THR A 319 24.40 8.94 -9.99
N ILE A 320 25.23 9.49 -10.87
CA ILE A 320 25.33 10.92 -11.19
C ILE A 320 24.58 11.20 -12.49
N ARG A 321 23.74 12.23 -12.53
CA ARG A 321 22.98 12.61 -13.73
C ARG A 321 23.61 13.81 -14.44
N GLY A 322 23.43 13.88 -15.77
CA GLY A 322 23.91 14.99 -16.59
C GLY A 322 22.94 16.16 -16.60
N SER A 323 23.49 17.37 -16.63
CA SER A 323 22.75 18.61 -16.76
C SER A 323 22.10 18.70 -18.15
N GLY A 324 20.77 18.81 -18.20
CA GLY A 324 20.07 19.38 -19.36
C GLY A 324 19.09 18.50 -20.15
N ALA A 325 18.65 17.35 -19.64
CA ALA A 325 17.47 16.68 -20.21
C ALA A 325 16.65 16.01 -19.11
N CYS A 326 15.46 16.55 -18.87
CA CYS A 326 14.53 16.01 -17.90
C CYS A 326 13.92 14.71 -18.43
N LEU A 327 13.55 13.81 -17.51
CA LEU A 327 12.92 12.54 -17.87
C LEU A 327 11.60 12.82 -18.62
N GLU A 328 11.11 11.86 -19.40
CA GLU A 328 9.81 11.98 -20.08
C GLU A 328 8.70 12.28 -19.05
N GLY A 329 8.11 13.49 -19.12
CA GLY A 329 7.12 13.99 -18.16
C GLY A 329 7.66 14.95 -17.08
N GLU A 330 8.95 15.32 -17.11
CA GLU A 330 9.56 16.35 -16.27
C GLU A 330 9.96 17.58 -17.12
N VAL A 331 9.96 18.78 -16.52
CA VAL A 331 10.28 20.05 -17.19
C VAL A 331 11.48 20.70 -16.48
N GLU A 332 12.35 21.36 -17.25
CA GLU A 332 13.50 22.06 -16.72
C GLU A 332 13.08 23.42 -16.13
N CYS A 333 13.27 23.57 -14.82
CA CYS A 333 12.92 24.77 -14.09
C CYS A 333 14.13 25.28 -13.31
N ASN A 334 14.73 26.39 -13.78
CA ASN A 334 15.95 26.98 -13.22
C ASN A 334 17.08 25.95 -13.03
N GLU A 335 17.47 25.28 -14.12
CA GLU A 335 18.57 24.29 -14.18
C GLU A 335 18.32 23.01 -13.36
N ARG A 336 17.09 22.78 -12.88
CA ARG A 336 16.69 21.55 -12.18
C ARG A 336 15.47 20.92 -12.86
N CYS A 337 15.54 19.61 -13.06
CA CYS A 337 14.41 18.85 -13.60
C CYS A 337 13.40 18.56 -12.49
N VAL A 338 12.16 18.95 -12.73
CA VAL A 338 11.07 18.83 -11.76
C VAL A 338 9.84 18.28 -12.48
N SER A 339 9.11 17.39 -11.81
CA SER A 339 7.90 16.83 -12.37
C SER A 339 6.78 17.84 -12.27
N THR A 340 6.37 18.44 -13.39
CA THR A 340 5.22 19.35 -13.39
C THR A 340 3.90 18.64 -13.12
N ARG A 341 3.90 17.30 -13.05
CA ARG A 341 2.71 16.50 -12.74
C ARG A 341 2.53 16.18 -11.26
N ARG A 342 3.61 16.22 -10.45
CA ARG A 342 3.61 15.74 -9.05
C ARG A 342 4.32 16.66 -8.07
N ASP A 343 5.23 17.51 -8.55
CA ASP A 343 5.98 18.41 -7.68
C ASP A 343 5.09 19.57 -7.23
N MET A 344 4.84 19.65 -5.93
CA MET A 344 4.00 20.69 -5.31
C MET A 344 4.54 22.11 -5.50
N ARG A 345 5.82 22.27 -5.91
CA ARG A 345 6.45 23.57 -6.17
C ARG A 345 6.54 23.92 -7.66
N HIS A 346 6.14 23.00 -8.53
CA HIS A 346 6.22 23.14 -9.98
C HIS A 346 4.99 22.56 -10.71
N CYS A 347 3.82 22.56 -10.07
CA CYS A 347 2.63 21.87 -10.55
C CYS A 347 1.99 22.56 -11.77
N GLY A 348 1.93 21.88 -12.91
CA GLY A 348 1.46 22.41 -14.18
C GLY A 348 2.50 23.27 -14.93
N GLY A 349 3.63 23.59 -14.29
CA GLY A 349 4.68 24.43 -14.89
C GLY A 349 5.72 24.92 -13.88
N CYS A 350 6.84 25.45 -14.38
CA CYS A 350 7.95 25.87 -13.54
C CYS A 350 7.59 26.98 -12.54
N GLY A 351 7.87 26.73 -11.25
CA GLY A 351 7.68 27.70 -10.17
C GLY A 351 6.21 27.88 -9.77
N ILE A 352 5.31 27.05 -10.30
CA ILE A 352 3.91 27.04 -9.91
C ILE A 352 3.78 26.24 -8.63
N ASN A 353 3.84 26.95 -7.50
CA ASN A 353 3.60 26.37 -6.19
C ASN A 353 2.11 26.14 -5.99
N CYS A 354 1.74 24.91 -5.61
CA CYS A 354 0.43 24.67 -5.07
C CYS A 354 0.24 25.42 -3.75
N VAL A 355 -0.98 25.89 -3.57
CA VAL A 355 -1.47 26.52 -2.34
C VAL A 355 -1.31 25.57 -1.15
N GLU A 356 -1.17 26.11 0.05
CA GLU A 356 -0.87 25.33 1.25
C GLU A 356 -1.96 24.27 1.52
N GLY A 357 -1.58 23.00 1.61
CA GLY A 357 -2.50 21.86 1.78
C GLY A 357 -3.04 21.24 0.48
N ALA A 358 -2.80 21.84 -0.70
CA ALA A 358 -3.11 21.20 -2.00
C ALA A 358 -2.04 20.17 -2.37
N GLN A 359 -2.41 19.23 -3.23
CA GLN A 359 -1.52 18.25 -3.84
C GLN A 359 -1.45 18.50 -5.34
N CYS A 360 -0.29 18.22 -5.94
CA CYS A 360 -0.16 18.26 -7.38
C CYS A 360 -0.64 16.92 -7.97
N ASN A 361 -1.76 16.95 -8.67
CA ASN A 361 -2.35 15.79 -9.32
C ASN A 361 -2.40 16.02 -10.84
N ASP A 362 -1.56 15.28 -11.56
CA ASP A 362 -1.35 15.36 -13.01
C ASP A 362 -1.18 16.80 -13.57
N GLY A 363 -0.49 17.64 -12.81
CA GLY A 363 -0.18 19.02 -13.20
C GLY A 363 -1.27 20.03 -12.92
N THR A 364 -2.27 19.62 -12.14
CA THR A 364 -3.27 20.51 -11.55
C THR A 364 -3.12 20.48 -10.03
N CYS A 365 -3.08 21.65 -9.40
CA CYS A 365 -3.13 21.73 -7.95
C CYS A 365 -4.56 21.45 -7.48
N GLU A 366 -4.77 20.34 -6.78
CA GLU A 366 -6.07 19.89 -6.29
C GLU A 366 -6.04 19.76 -4.78
N CYS A 367 -7.13 20.15 -4.11
CA CYS A 367 -7.27 19.91 -2.68
C CYS A 367 -7.70 18.47 -2.41
N PRO A 368 -7.19 17.82 -1.34
CA PRO A 368 -7.57 16.47 -1.00
C PRO A 368 -9.07 16.37 -0.66
N GLY A 369 -9.74 15.36 -1.19
CA GLY A 369 -11.17 15.11 -0.91
C GLY A 369 -12.11 16.13 -1.55
N SER A 370 -13.05 16.65 -0.77
CA SER A 370 -14.05 17.65 -1.20
C SER A 370 -13.69 19.08 -0.77
N GLU A 371 -12.44 19.33 -0.41
CA GLU A 371 -11.95 20.64 0.01
C GLU A 371 -11.78 21.58 -1.19
N VAL A 372 -11.84 22.90 -0.97
CA VAL A 372 -11.65 23.90 -2.03
C VAL A 372 -10.61 24.95 -1.63
N VAL A 373 -9.95 25.55 -2.62
CA VAL A 373 -8.90 26.55 -2.39
C VAL A 373 -9.50 27.86 -1.92
N CYS A 374 -9.27 28.22 -0.66
CA CYS A 374 -9.69 29.47 -0.06
C CYS A 374 -8.48 30.22 0.54
N ASP A 375 -8.28 31.47 0.12
CA ASP A 375 -7.18 32.34 0.61
C ASP A 375 -5.78 31.72 0.49
N GLY A 376 -5.53 31.01 -0.62
CA GLY A 376 -4.22 30.43 -0.89
C GLY A 376 -3.90 29.18 -0.08
N ARG A 377 -4.91 28.49 0.46
CA ARG A 377 -4.80 27.18 1.11
C ARG A 377 -6.03 26.30 0.87
N CYS A 378 -5.90 25.00 1.03
CA CYS A 378 -7.04 24.08 0.99
C CYS A 378 -7.85 24.14 2.26
N VAL A 379 -9.18 24.21 2.10
CA VAL A 379 -10.11 24.34 3.22
C VAL A 379 -11.35 23.48 2.99
N ASP A 380 -11.70 22.66 3.99
CA ASP A 380 -13.02 22.04 4.06
C ASP A 380 -14.09 23.08 4.42
N THR A 381 -14.78 23.59 3.40
CA THR A 381 -15.82 24.60 3.56
C THR A 381 -17.04 24.08 4.33
N ARG A 382 -17.13 22.77 4.62
CA ARG A 382 -18.25 22.23 5.40
C ARG A 382 -18.08 22.39 6.90
N ARG A 383 -16.85 22.63 7.36
CA ARG A 383 -16.49 22.65 8.79
C ARG A 383 -15.68 23.88 9.19
N ASN A 384 -15.00 24.52 8.23
CA ASN A 384 -14.15 25.65 8.55
C ASN A 384 -14.97 26.92 8.81
N THR A 385 -14.92 27.41 10.05
CA THR A 385 -15.64 28.60 10.50
C THR A 385 -15.26 29.89 9.78
N ASN A 386 -14.12 29.95 9.10
CA ASN A 386 -13.68 31.13 8.35
C ASN A 386 -13.95 31.03 6.83
N HIS A 387 -14.41 29.86 6.35
CA HIS A 387 -14.70 29.60 4.94
C HIS A 387 -15.94 28.70 4.79
N CYS A 388 -17.00 28.98 5.56
CA CYS A 388 -18.16 28.13 5.67
C CYS A 388 -19.07 28.21 4.44
N GLY A 389 -19.26 27.10 3.73
CA GLY A 389 -20.05 26.98 2.50
C GLY A 389 -19.34 27.51 1.25
N ALA A 390 -18.58 28.59 1.38
CA ALA A 390 -17.74 29.15 0.33
C ALA A 390 -16.54 29.90 0.90
N CYS A 391 -15.54 30.16 0.06
CA CYS A 391 -14.34 30.88 0.47
C CYS A 391 -14.64 32.30 0.98
N ARG A 392 -13.98 32.69 2.08
CA ARG A 392 -14.09 33.99 2.77
C ARG A 392 -15.44 34.23 3.45
N VAL A 393 -16.26 33.19 3.59
CA VAL A 393 -17.46 33.25 4.41
C VAL A 393 -17.10 32.88 5.84
N SER A 394 -16.84 33.90 6.66
CA SER A 394 -16.47 33.72 8.08
C SER A 394 -17.68 33.88 8.99
N CYS A 395 -17.90 32.86 9.83
CA CYS A 395 -18.86 32.88 10.93
C CYS A 395 -18.18 33.54 12.14
N VAL A 396 -18.21 34.89 12.19
CA VAL A 396 -17.44 35.68 13.18
C VAL A 396 -17.78 35.29 14.63
N ASP A 397 -19.04 34.96 14.90
CA ASP A 397 -19.55 34.60 16.24
C ASP A 397 -20.39 33.29 16.20
N GLY A 398 -20.14 32.39 15.24
CA GLY A 398 -20.93 31.15 15.04
C GLY A 398 -20.09 29.95 14.58
N THR A 399 -20.69 28.77 14.47
CA THR A 399 -20.02 27.55 13.99
C THR A 399 -20.40 27.24 12.54
N CYS A 400 -19.54 26.49 11.84
CA CYS A 400 -19.84 26.01 10.50
C CYS A 400 -20.33 24.57 10.58
N ASP A 401 -21.59 24.35 10.22
CA ASP A 401 -22.19 23.01 10.17
C ASP A 401 -22.62 22.69 8.73
N THR A 402 -22.03 21.64 8.16
CA THR A 402 -22.24 21.17 6.78
C THR A 402 -22.18 22.25 5.69
N GLY A 403 -21.44 23.34 5.92
CA GLY A 403 -21.26 24.43 4.97
C GLY A 403 -22.25 25.59 5.14
N THR A 404 -22.96 25.68 6.25
CA THR A 404 -23.78 26.83 6.61
C THR A 404 -23.34 27.40 7.96
N CYS A 405 -23.21 28.72 8.08
CA CYS A 405 -22.98 29.36 9.38
C CYS A 405 -24.22 29.22 10.25
N VAL A 406 -24.04 28.66 11.43
CA VAL A 406 -25.10 28.47 12.43
C VAL A 406 -24.69 29.18 13.73
N CYS A 407 -25.60 29.96 14.31
CA CYS A 407 -25.38 30.58 15.61
C CYS A 407 -25.73 29.57 16.72
N PRO A 408 -24.98 29.53 17.84
CA PRO A 408 -25.40 28.80 19.03
C PRO A 408 -26.78 29.30 19.50
N ASP A 409 -27.61 28.41 20.03
CA ASP A 409 -28.86 28.74 20.74
C ASP A 409 -29.95 29.51 19.96
N ARG A 410 -30.04 29.30 18.63
CA ARG A 410 -31.11 29.82 17.75
C ARG A 410 -31.12 31.34 17.52
N ASP A 411 -30.01 32.04 17.76
CA ASP A 411 -29.86 33.45 17.35
C ASP A 411 -29.86 33.62 15.81
N LEU A 412 -30.38 34.76 15.34
CA LEU A 412 -30.53 35.04 13.90
C LEU A 412 -29.22 35.60 13.32
N PHE A 413 -28.70 34.99 12.25
CA PHE A 413 -27.45 35.42 11.60
C PHE A 413 -27.65 36.75 10.83
N CYS A 414 -27.19 37.86 11.40
CA CYS A 414 -27.36 39.20 10.86
C CYS A 414 -26.04 39.71 10.25
N SER A 415 -25.92 39.64 8.92
CA SER A 415 -24.82 40.26 8.15
C SER A 415 -23.41 39.95 8.68
N GLY A 416 -23.14 38.68 9.02
CA GLY A 416 -21.82 38.22 9.44
C GLY A 416 -21.57 38.16 10.94
N ARG A 417 -22.56 38.49 11.78
CA ARG A 417 -22.49 38.39 13.25
C ARG A 417 -23.73 37.72 13.81
N CYS A 418 -23.61 37.19 15.03
CA CYS A 418 -24.73 36.65 15.80
C CYS A 418 -25.09 37.63 16.94
N PRO A 419 -25.74 38.79 16.66
CA PRO A 419 -26.21 39.65 17.72
C PRO A 419 -27.32 38.92 18.47
N ASN A 420 -27.25 38.91 19.79
CA ASN A 420 -28.31 38.36 20.61
C ASN A 420 -29.54 39.27 20.46
N THR A 421 -30.45 38.87 19.58
CA THR A 421 -31.65 39.65 19.25
C THR A 421 -32.58 39.75 20.44
N PHE A 422 -32.33 39.00 21.53
CA PHE A 422 -33.09 39.09 22.76
C PHE A 422 -32.73 40.32 23.61
N ILE A 423 -31.54 40.90 23.48
CA ILE A 423 -31.10 41.98 24.38
C ILE A 423 -30.45 43.17 23.67
N ASP A 424 -30.09 43.04 22.39
CA ASP A 424 -29.50 44.14 21.64
C ASP A 424 -30.55 45.18 21.23
N VAL A 425 -30.46 46.38 21.82
CA VAL A 425 -31.36 47.52 21.57
C VAL A 425 -31.38 48.03 20.12
N ARG A 426 -30.40 47.65 19.29
CA ARG A 426 -30.31 48.02 17.87
C ARG A 426 -30.73 46.90 16.91
N ASN A 427 -30.89 45.67 17.40
CA ASN A 427 -31.27 44.47 16.64
C ASN A 427 -32.34 43.65 17.39
N CYS A 428 -33.27 44.33 18.05
CA CYS A 428 -34.19 43.76 19.01
C CYS A 428 -35.31 42.98 18.29
N GLY A 429 -35.29 41.65 18.41
CA GLY A 429 -36.26 40.75 17.77
C GLY A 429 -36.01 40.47 16.29
N GLY A 430 -34.96 41.08 15.70
CA GLY A 430 -34.60 40.88 14.31
C GLY A 430 -33.49 41.84 13.87
N CYS A 431 -32.83 41.53 12.75
CA CYS A 431 -31.74 42.35 12.24
C CYS A 431 -32.22 43.79 11.94
N HIS A 432 -31.48 44.79 12.44
CA HIS A 432 -31.74 46.22 12.23
C HIS A 432 -33.02 46.81 12.86
N VAL A 433 -33.62 46.14 13.84
CA VAL A 433 -34.80 46.65 14.59
C VAL A 433 -34.35 47.42 15.85
N SER A 434 -34.54 48.75 15.88
CA SER A 434 -34.11 49.63 16.98
C SER A 434 -35.27 50.15 17.86
N CYS A 435 -35.07 50.19 19.18
CA CYS A 435 -36.10 50.60 20.15
C CYS A 435 -36.30 52.13 20.28
N ALA A 436 -37.53 52.53 20.68
CA ALA A 436 -37.91 53.92 20.92
C ALA A 436 -37.18 54.58 22.11
N THR A 437 -37.08 55.91 22.13
CA THR A 437 -36.32 56.67 23.13
C THR A 437 -36.84 56.42 24.56
N GLY A 438 -35.98 55.85 25.42
CA GLY A 438 -36.31 55.50 26.80
C GLY A 438 -36.71 54.04 27.02
N ALA A 439 -36.87 53.24 25.95
CA ALA A 439 -37.11 51.80 26.02
C ALA A 439 -35.80 50.99 25.95
N SER A 440 -35.81 49.78 26.53
CA SER A 440 -34.71 48.81 26.53
C SER A 440 -35.12 47.55 25.75
N CYS A 441 -34.19 46.83 25.13
CA CYS A 441 -34.50 45.55 24.50
C CYS A 441 -34.46 44.42 25.53
N THR A 442 -35.54 43.67 25.64
CA THR A 442 -35.62 42.51 26.53
C THR A 442 -36.43 41.42 25.85
N SER A 443 -35.82 40.25 25.74
CA SER A 443 -36.28 39.12 24.94
C SER A 443 -36.69 39.46 23.50
N GLY A 444 -36.02 40.43 22.90
CA GLY A 444 -36.20 40.80 21.49
C GLY A 444 -37.41 41.66 21.23
N LEU A 445 -37.97 42.22 22.29
CA LEU A 445 -39.00 43.23 22.22
C LEU A 445 -38.49 44.51 22.89
N CYS A 446 -38.84 45.64 22.32
CA CYS A 446 -38.55 46.94 22.90
C CYS A 446 -39.53 47.23 24.02
N VAL A 447 -39.05 47.35 25.26
CA VAL A 447 -39.85 47.46 26.47
C VAL A 447 -39.55 48.76 27.23
N CYS A 448 -40.60 49.47 27.64
CA CYS A 448 -40.49 50.68 28.46
C CYS A 448 -40.28 50.37 29.96
N PRO A 449 -39.54 51.19 30.71
CA PRO A 449 -39.35 51.00 32.15
C PRO A 449 -40.65 51.15 32.94
N SER A 450 -40.74 50.46 34.09
CA SER A 450 -41.90 50.50 35.01
C SER A 450 -43.24 50.13 34.36
N ASN A 451 -43.20 49.22 33.38
CA ASN A 451 -44.36 48.76 32.60
C ASN A 451 -45.16 49.91 31.98
N GLY A 452 -44.48 51.01 31.66
CA GLY A 452 -45.08 52.06 30.85
C GLY A 452 -45.31 51.58 29.42
N ILE A 453 -46.12 52.31 28.67
CA ILE A 453 -46.33 52.07 27.24
C ILE A 453 -45.98 53.33 26.46
N VAL A 454 -45.66 53.18 25.18
CA VAL A 454 -45.26 54.30 24.32
C VAL A 454 -46.51 55.03 23.82
N CYS A 455 -46.80 56.21 24.40
CA CYS A 455 -47.84 57.10 23.89
C CYS A 455 -47.15 58.24 23.11
N ASP A 456 -47.38 58.33 21.79
CA ASP A 456 -46.78 59.33 20.89
C ASP A 456 -45.23 59.35 20.85
N GLY A 457 -44.62 58.15 20.84
CA GLY A 457 -43.16 57.99 20.70
C GLY A 457 -42.34 58.09 21.99
N VAL A 458 -43.00 58.23 23.15
CA VAL A 458 -42.35 58.30 24.49
C VAL A 458 -43.08 57.41 25.51
N CYS A 459 -42.34 56.76 26.42
CA CYS A 459 -42.92 55.91 27.47
C CYS A 459 -43.70 56.70 28.55
N ARG A 460 -44.94 56.28 28.89
CA ARG A 460 -45.81 56.85 29.94
C ARG A 460 -46.24 55.80 30.99
N ALA A 461 -46.41 56.21 32.25
CA ALA A 461 -46.64 55.32 33.40
C ALA A 461 -48.13 55.03 33.68
N ILE A 462 -48.68 54.06 32.96
CA ILE A 462 -50.09 53.65 33.02
C ILE A 462 -50.53 53.03 34.35
N ALA A 463 -49.61 52.73 35.26
CA ALA A 463 -49.90 52.05 36.52
C ALA A 463 -50.52 52.97 37.61
N THR A 464 -50.51 54.28 37.45
CA THR A 464 -50.98 55.18 38.51
C THR A 464 -51.73 56.40 37.99
N ASP A 465 -51.69 56.63 36.69
CA ASP A 465 -52.34 57.78 36.06
C ASP A 465 -53.83 57.48 35.85
N PRO A 466 -54.78 58.14 36.54
CA PRO A 466 -56.20 57.86 36.41
C PRO A 466 -56.81 58.23 35.06
N SER A 467 -56.08 58.99 34.23
CA SER A 467 -56.50 59.43 32.88
C SER A 467 -55.88 58.59 31.75
N ASN A 468 -54.84 57.82 32.07
CA ASN A 468 -54.21 56.83 31.19
C ASN A 468 -54.05 55.52 31.98
N CYS A 469 -55.11 55.14 32.68
CA CYS A 469 -55.08 54.09 33.69
C CYS A 469 -55.12 52.74 32.98
N GLY A 470 -53.97 52.11 32.88
CA GLY A 470 -53.78 50.85 32.17
C GLY A 470 -53.48 51.00 30.67
N ASP A 471 -53.86 52.09 30.01
CA ASP A 471 -53.54 52.36 28.60
C ASP A 471 -53.65 53.86 28.25
N CYS A 472 -53.12 54.29 27.11
CA CYS A 472 -53.18 55.67 26.64
C CYS A 472 -54.67 56.07 26.45
N GLY A 473 -55.14 57.08 27.19
CA GLY A 473 -56.47 57.66 27.07
C GLY A 473 -57.61 56.94 27.83
N ILE A 474 -57.33 55.95 28.69
CA ILE A 474 -58.36 55.23 29.46
C ILE A 474 -58.60 55.83 30.86
N ALA A 475 -59.88 56.05 31.18
CA ALA A 475 -60.36 56.65 32.43
C ALA A 475 -61.34 55.73 33.21
N CYS A 476 -61.31 55.80 34.54
CA CYS A 476 -62.06 54.91 35.46
C CYS A 476 -63.59 55.15 35.57
N ALA A 477 -64.35 54.09 35.88
CA ALA A 477 -65.81 54.08 36.05
C ALA A 477 -66.31 54.68 37.38
N THR A 478 -67.58 55.06 37.45
CA THR A 478 -68.16 55.82 38.57
C THR A 478 -68.13 55.02 39.88
N GLY A 479 -67.33 55.50 40.84
CA GLY A 479 -67.14 54.87 42.15
C GLY A 479 -65.82 54.10 42.30
N ALA A 480 -64.94 54.08 41.28
CA ALA A 480 -63.67 53.36 41.29
C ALA A 480 -62.40 54.26 41.20
N THR A 481 -61.26 53.80 41.74
CA THR A 481 -59.96 54.54 41.77
C THR A 481 -58.83 53.82 41.01
N CYS A 482 -57.91 54.56 40.36
CA CYS A 482 -56.78 54.01 39.59
C CYS A 482 -55.57 53.63 40.48
N TYR A 483 -55.30 52.34 40.60
CA TYR A 483 -54.18 51.80 41.37
C TYR A 483 -53.57 50.62 40.59
N ALA A 484 -52.25 50.66 40.38
CA ALA A 484 -51.53 49.72 39.51
C ALA A 484 -52.12 49.62 38.08
N GLY A 485 -52.71 50.71 37.58
CA GLY A 485 -53.23 50.86 36.22
C GLY A 485 -54.60 50.25 36.05
N ARG A 486 -55.35 50.11 37.15
CA ARG A 486 -56.69 49.54 37.16
C ARG A 486 -57.61 50.31 38.08
N CYS A 487 -58.87 50.36 37.68
CA CYS A 487 -59.95 51.00 38.43
C CYS A 487 -60.59 49.99 39.39
N GLN A 488 -60.65 50.27 40.70
CA GLN A 488 -61.10 49.29 41.73
C GLN A 488 -62.32 49.72 42.60
N CYS A 489 -63.16 48.76 43.05
CA CYS A 489 -64.39 48.91 43.87
C CYS A 489 -64.23 48.56 45.39
N PRO A 490 -65.18 48.94 46.28
CA PRO A 490 -65.14 48.69 47.72
C PRO A 490 -65.66 47.30 48.18
N ASN A 491 -65.23 46.84 49.37
CA ASN A 491 -65.58 45.54 50.01
C ASN A 491 -65.32 44.31 49.13
N GLU A 492 -64.26 44.37 48.34
CA GLU A 492 -63.84 43.32 47.39
C GLU A 492 -64.90 42.89 46.37
N GLY A 493 -66.01 43.65 46.25
CA GLY A 493 -67.01 43.44 45.22
C GLY A 493 -66.53 43.89 43.83
N GLN A 494 -67.07 43.29 42.77
CA GLN A 494 -66.64 43.52 41.39
C GLN A 494 -67.64 44.35 40.56
N VAL A 495 -67.17 45.19 39.61
CA VAL A 495 -68.03 45.92 38.66
C VAL A 495 -68.64 44.98 37.62
N CYS A 496 -69.95 44.86 37.59
CA CYS A 496 -70.68 43.91 36.76
C CYS A 496 -71.84 44.62 36.07
N GLY A 497 -71.73 44.79 34.75
CA GLY A 497 -72.65 45.60 33.94
C GLY A 497 -72.49 47.12 34.10
N GLY A 498 -71.35 47.59 34.65
CA GLY A 498 -71.05 49.02 34.87
C GLY A 498 -71.18 49.50 36.33
N GLU A 499 -71.56 48.61 37.27
CA GLU A 499 -71.73 48.92 38.71
C GLU A 499 -71.20 47.78 39.60
N CYS A 500 -70.70 48.04 40.82
CA CYS A 500 -70.12 46.99 41.70
C CYS A 500 -71.17 45.98 42.30
N LYS A 501 -70.84 44.68 42.48
CA LYS A 501 -71.65 43.53 42.99
C LYS A 501 -70.89 42.62 43.98
N ASP A 502 -71.61 41.83 44.80
CA ASP A 502 -71.09 40.99 45.91
C ASP A 502 -70.84 39.53 45.51
N THR A 503 -69.61 39.11 45.74
CA THR A 503 -69.09 37.86 45.21
C THR A 503 -68.84 36.80 46.27
N LEU A 504 -69.11 37.04 47.54
CA LEU A 504 -68.65 36.11 48.57
C LEU A 504 -69.60 34.95 48.84
N ASN A 505 -70.85 34.94 48.39
CA ASN A 505 -71.76 33.82 48.75
C ASN A 505 -72.81 33.50 47.68
N ASP A 506 -72.88 34.28 46.61
CA ASP A 506 -73.84 34.06 45.55
C ASP A 506 -73.34 32.94 44.65
N ILE A 507 -74.05 31.82 44.56
CA ILE A 507 -73.62 30.65 43.76
C ILE A 507 -73.48 30.95 42.25
N ILE A 508 -74.04 32.05 41.74
CA ILE A 508 -73.97 32.51 40.34
C ILE A 508 -72.97 33.66 40.20
N ASN A 509 -72.60 34.33 41.30
CA ASN A 509 -71.55 35.34 41.32
C ASN A 509 -70.46 34.94 42.34
N CYS A 510 -70.14 33.64 42.46
CA CYS A 510 -69.38 33.09 43.59
C CYS A 510 -67.89 33.28 43.35
N GLY A 511 -67.28 34.11 44.18
CA GLY A 511 -65.94 34.67 44.03
C GLY A 511 -65.89 35.83 43.04
N ASP A 512 -66.71 35.78 41.98
CA ASP A 512 -66.79 36.84 40.99
C ASP A 512 -68.12 36.86 40.19
N CYS A 513 -68.43 37.94 39.48
CA CYS A 513 -69.69 38.08 38.76
C CYS A 513 -69.90 37.10 37.61
N ASP A 514 -71.14 36.64 37.50
CA ASP A 514 -71.61 35.58 36.60
C ASP A 514 -70.79 34.27 36.71
N VAL A 515 -70.01 34.10 37.80
CA VAL A 515 -69.30 32.86 38.13
C VAL A 515 -70.20 31.89 38.89
N GLN A 516 -70.67 30.90 38.15
CA GLN A 516 -71.43 29.78 38.66
C GLN A 516 -70.53 28.60 39.07
N CYS A 517 -70.76 28.02 40.25
CA CYS A 517 -69.98 26.86 40.71
C CYS A 517 -70.09 25.63 39.79
N ALA A 518 -68.97 24.90 39.70
CA ALA A 518 -68.80 23.65 38.94
C ALA A 518 -69.78 22.54 39.32
N GLN A 519 -70.08 21.62 38.38
CA GLN A 519 -71.06 20.56 38.61
C GLN A 519 -70.58 19.60 39.71
N GLY A 520 -71.31 19.56 40.82
CA GLY A 520 -70.96 18.79 42.03
C GLY A 520 -70.24 19.58 43.14
N ALA A 521 -70.01 20.89 42.96
CA ALA A 521 -69.40 21.78 43.96
C ALA A 521 -70.42 22.76 44.59
N ALA A 522 -70.08 23.36 45.75
CA ALA A 522 -70.93 24.33 46.48
C ALA A 522 -70.18 25.64 46.81
N CYS A 523 -70.86 26.81 46.76
CA CYS A 523 -70.29 28.13 47.08
C CYS A 523 -70.27 28.38 48.59
N ASP A 524 -69.09 28.60 49.16
CA ASP A 524 -68.89 28.94 50.56
C ASP A 524 -67.82 30.04 50.67
N ASN A 525 -68.20 31.21 51.18
CA ASN A 525 -67.33 32.37 51.40
C ASN A 525 -66.44 32.76 50.19
N GLY A 526 -67.06 32.75 49.00
CA GLY A 526 -66.54 33.21 47.72
C GLY A 526 -65.93 32.08 46.91
N THR A 527 -66.02 30.85 47.39
CA THR A 527 -65.28 29.73 46.83
C THR A 527 -66.17 28.51 46.60
N CYS A 528 -66.07 27.94 45.40
CA CYS A 528 -66.74 26.69 45.07
C CYS A 528 -65.91 25.47 45.54
N LEU A 529 -66.46 24.61 46.40
CA LEU A 529 -65.73 23.49 47.04
C LEU A 529 -66.19 22.10 46.57
N CYS A 530 -65.22 21.16 46.43
CA CYS A 530 -65.40 19.74 46.03
C CYS A 530 -65.25 18.74 47.19
N PRO A 531 -65.67 17.47 47.04
CA PRO A 531 -65.47 16.40 48.04
C PRO A 531 -63.99 16.08 48.33
N ALA A 532 -63.68 15.58 49.54
CA ALA A 532 -62.32 15.33 50.01
C ALA A 532 -61.53 14.34 49.10
N GLY A 533 -60.30 14.73 48.73
CA GLY A 533 -59.46 13.98 47.80
C GLY A 533 -59.74 14.26 46.31
N ALA A 534 -60.69 15.16 46.02
CA ALA A 534 -61.02 15.63 44.68
C ALA A 534 -60.95 17.17 44.59
N MET A 535 -60.68 17.69 43.40
CA MET A 535 -60.66 19.12 43.13
C MET A 535 -61.30 19.43 41.76
N VAL A 536 -61.72 20.67 41.52
CA VAL A 536 -62.37 21.03 40.25
C VAL A 536 -61.36 21.02 39.10
N CYS A 537 -61.54 20.14 38.11
CA CYS A 537 -60.78 20.16 36.87
C CYS A 537 -61.74 20.22 35.67
N GLN A 538 -61.52 21.21 34.80
CA GLN A 538 -62.37 21.51 33.62
C GLN A 538 -63.88 21.57 33.92
N GLY A 539 -64.26 22.15 35.07
CA GLY A 539 -65.65 22.42 35.43
C GLY A 539 -66.40 21.29 36.16
N SER A 540 -65.71 20.19 36.51
CA SER A 540 -66.25 19.10 37.35
C SER A 540 -65.23 18.66 38.41
N CYS A 541 -65.67 18.15 39.56
CA CYS A 541 -64.75 17.61 40.56
C CYS A 541 -64.11 16.28 40.10
N VAL A 542 -62.78 16.16 40.14
CA VAL A 542 -62.03 14.93 39.79
C VAL A 542 -61.03 14.52 40.90
N ALA A 543 -60.78 13.22 41.04
CA ALA A 543 -60.04 12.64 42.17
C ALA A 543 -58.52 12.63 41.93
N THR A 544 -57.77 13.44 42.66
CA THR A 544 -56.34 13.67 42.39
C THR A 544 -55.39 12.67 43.06
N VAL A 545 -55.91 11.81 43.92
CA VAL A 545 -55.08 10.84 44.66
C VAL A 545 -54.80 9.56 43.90
N SER A 546 -55.54 9.30 42.82
CA SER A 546 -55.49 8.05 42.04
C SER A 546 -55.60 8.24 40.52
N ASP A 547 -55.99 9.43 40.05
CA ASP A 547 -56.14 9.70 38.62
C ASP A 547 -54.79 10.02 37.98
N SER A 548 -54.35 9.20 37.01
CA SER A 548 -53.06 9.34 36.33
C SER A 548 -52.95 10.55 35.40
N VAL A 549 -54.07 11.20 35.07
CA VAL A 549 -54.07 12.47 34.32
C VAL A 549 -54.29 13.70 35.20
N ASN A 550 -54.56 13.51 36.49
CA ASN A 550 -54.76 14.57 37.49
C ASN A 550 -54.04 14.26 38.82
N CYS A 551 -52.85 13.65 38.75
CA CYS A 551 -52.21 13.06 39.92
C CYS A 551 -51.55 14.11 40.83
N GLY A 552 -52.08 14.27 42.05
CA GLY A 552 -51.70 15.33 42.98
C GLY A 552 -52.28 16.70 42.63
N GLY A 553 -52.92 16.85 41.47
CA GLY A 553 -53.51 18.10 41.01
C GLY A 553 -54.04 18.05 39.57
N CYS A 554 -54.90 19.00 39.19
CA CYS A 554 -55.49 19.07 37.85
C CYS A 554 -54.46 19.10 36.72
N GLY A 555 -54.65 18.25 35.71
CA GLY A 555 -53.80 18.18 34.52
C GLY A 555 -52.36 17.73 34.78
N ILE A 556 -52.05 17.29 36.01
CA ILE A 556 -50.77 16.66 36.32
C ILE A 556 -50.83 15.23 35.78
N VAL A 557 -50.49 15.13 34.51
CA VAL A 557 -50.37 13.86 33.82
C VAL A 557 -49.04 13.24 34.22
N CYS A 558 -49.10 12.03 34.77
CA CYS A 558 -47.89 11.26 35.00
C CYS A 558 -47.21 10.99 33.64
N LEU A 559 -45.98 11.49 33.47
CA LEU A 559 -45.18 11.33 32.25
C LEU A 559 -45.07 9.84 31.85
N GLN A 560 -44.86 9.58 30.56
CA GLN A 560 -44.91 8.24 29.97
C GLN A 560 -44.25 7.17 30.85
N GLY A 561 -45.07 6.21 31.30
CA GLY A 561 -44.64 5.10 32.13
C GLY A 561 -44.71 5.32 33.64
N LYS A 562 -45.23 6.43 34.18
CA LYS A 562 -45.50 6.65 35.62
C LYS A 562 -46.96 6.38 36.01
N GLU A 563 -47.22 5.95 37.24
CA GLU A 563 -48.57 5.77 37.81
C GLU A 563 -48.86 6.73 38.98
N CYS A 564 -50.15 7.01 39.23
CA CYS A 564 -50.56 7.90 40.33
C CYS A 564 -50.90 7.12 41.59
N LYS A 565 -50.10 7.30 42.65
CA LYS A 565 -50.34 6.64 43.93
C LYS A 565 -50.21 7.63 45.08
N GLY A 566 -51.32 7.90 45.78
CA GLY A 566 -51.34 8.85 46.91
C GLY A 566 -51.09 10.30 46.49
N GLY A 567 -51.45 10.66 45.26
CA GLY A 567 -51.23 12.01 44.70
C GLY A 567 -49.80 12.29 44.26
N THR A 568 -48.94 11.28 44.10
CA THR A 568 -47.59 11.43 43.54
C THR A 568 -47.40 10.51 42.33
N CYS A 569 -46.81 11.03 41.25
CA CYS A 569 -46.43 10.23 40.09
C CYS A 569 -45.16 9.43 40.39
N THR A 570 -45.31 8.12 40.53
CA THR A 570 -44.22 7.18 40.81
C THR A 570 -43.99 6.25 39.63
N CYS A 571 -42.79 5.70 39.47
CA CYS A 571 -42.58 4.65 38.47
C CYS A 571 -43.30 3.35 38.94
N PRO A 572 -43.95 2.60 38.03
CA PRO A 572 -44.49 1.28 38.31
C PRO A 572 -43.37 0.35 38.74
N GLY A 573 -43.64 -0.50 39.73
CA GLY A 573 -42.64 -1.42 40.27
C GLY A 573 -41.49 -0.71 40.97
N ASP A 574 -40.27 -1.14 40.68
CA ASP A 574 -39.00 -0.70 41.27
C ASP A 574 -38.17 0.24 40.36
N GLY A 575 -38.76 0.75 39.28
CA GLY A 575 -38.09 1.70 38.37
C GLY A 575 -37.72 3.03 39.02
N LEU A 576 -36.63 3.65 38.56
CA LEU A 576 -36.13 4.94 39.07
C LEU A 576 -36.31 6.05 38.03
N VAL A 577 -36.41 7.29 38.51
CA VAL A 577 -36.45 8.47 37.64
C VAL A 577 -35.02 8.88 37.31
N CYS A 578 -34.60 8.65 36.08
CA CYS A 578 -33.30 9.08 35.59
C CYS A 578 -33.48 9.94 34.34
N ASP A 579 -32.79 11.09 34.28
CA ASP A 579 -32.93 12.11 33.23
C ASP A 579 -34.38 12.51 32.91
N GLY A 580 -35.23 12.51 33.96
CA GLY A 580 -36.64 12.93 33.88
C GLY A 580 -37.63 11.84 33.45
N VAL A 581 -37.18 10.65 33.03
CA VAL A 581 -38.02 9.54 32.56
C VAL A 581 -37.88 8.33 33.49
N CYS A 582 -38.90 7.47 33.57
CA CYS A 582 -38.75 6.19 34.26
C CYS A 582 -37.82 5.28 33.46
N ARG A 583 -36.71 4.92 34.07
CA ARG A 583 -35.80 3.90 33.56
C ARG A 583 -35.85 2.69 34.48
N ASN A 584 -35.94 1.52 33.88
CA ASN A 584 -35.74 0.31 34.62
C ASN A 584 -34.23 0.11 34.76
N THR A 585 -33.69 0.43 35.93
CA THR A 585 -32.25 0.28 36.19
C THR A 585 -31.81 -1.17 36.18
N GLN A 586 -32.74 -2.14 36.03
CA GLN A 586 -32.41 -3.56 35.90
C GLN A 586 -31.95 -3.94 34.49
N ASP A 587 -32.32 -3.19 33.44
CA ASP A 587 -32.03 -3.53 32.04
C ASP A 587 -31.59 -2.34 31.16
N ASP A 588 -31.57 -1.12 31.70
CA ASP A 588 -31.11 0.08 30.98
C ASP A 588 -29.57 0.21 30.98
N PRO A 589 -28.89 0.08 29.82
CA PRO A 589 -27.43 0.15 29.72
C PRO A 589 -26.82 1.53 30.00
N ILE A 590 -27.62 2.59 30.08
CA ILE A 590 -27.16 3.95 30.39
C ILE A 590 -27.40 4.29 31.88
N HIS A 591 -28.25 3.52 32.56
CA HIS A 591 -28.67 3.74 33.95
C HIS A 591 -28.62 2.45 34.78
N CYS A 592 -27.62 1.60 34.56
CA CYS A 592 -27.62 0.24 35.08
C CYS A 592 -27.35 0.21 36.59
N GLY A 593 -28.27 -0.32 37.38
CA GLY A 593 -28.22 -0.36 38.85
C GLY A 593 -28.44 0.99 39.55
N SER A 594 -28.09 2.12 38.93
CA SER A 594 -28.35 3.47 39.42
C SER A 594 -28.34 4.50 38.28
N CYS A 595 -28.95 5.67 38.50
CA CYS A 595 -29.00 6.72 37.49
C CYS A 595 -27.60 7.22 37.10
N GLY A 596 -27.32 7.29 35.80
CA GLY A 596 -26.05 7.78 35.26
C GLY A 596 -24.92 6.75 35.27
N ASN A 597 -25.19 5.52 35.71
CA ASN A 597 -24.22 4.43 35.63
C ASN A 597 -24.26 3.79 34.24
N VAL A 598 -23.43 4.33 33.34
CA VAL A 598 -23.33 3.91 31.93
C VAL A 598 -22.45 2.67 31.83
N CYS A 599 -22.95 1.61 31.19
CA CYS A 599 -22.16 0.42 30.92
C CYS A 599 -21.06 0.68 29.87
N ALA A 600 -19.96 -0.07 29.96
CA ALA A 600 -18.88 -0.04 28.99
C ALA A 600 -19.37 -0.34 27.57
N THR A 601 -18.65 0.14 26.55
CA THR A 601 -19.06 -0.04 25.14
C THR A 601 -19.16 -1.54 24.82
N GLY A 602 -20.35 -2.03 24.46
CA GLY A 602 -20.61 -3.45 24.18
C GLY A 602 -21.17 -4.27 25.35
N ALA A 603 -21.20 -3.72 26.58
CA ALA A 603 -21.78 -4.37 27.75
C ALA A 603 -23.32 -4.23 27.76
N GLN A 604 -23.99 -5.23 28.30
CA GLN A 604 -25.44 -5.24 28.51
C GLN A 604 -25.76 -5.03 29.99
N CYS A 605 -26.88 -4.37 30.27
CA CYS A 605 -27.42 -4.29 31.64
C CYS A 605 -28.39 -5.45 31.87
N ALA A 606 -28.14 -6.24 32.90
CA ALA A 606 -29.06 -7.28 33.35
C ALA A 606 -29.08 -7.29 34.87
N ILE A 607 -30.28 -7.35 35.46
CA ILE A 607 -30.53 -7.32 36.91
C ILE A 607 -29.73 -6.21 37.65
N GLY A 608 -29.56 -5.06 36.98
CA GLY A 608 -28.91 -3.88 37.54
C GLY A 608 -27.39 -3.96 37.59
N LEU A 609 -26.80 -4.92 36.87
CA LEU A 609 -25.35 -5.09 36.73
C LEU A 609 -24.98 -5.01 35.25
N CYS A 610 -23.95 -4.22 34.94
CA CYS A 610 -23.32 -4.23 33.63
C CYS A 610 -22.50 -5.52 33.48
N SER A 611 -22.78 -6.30 32.44
CA SER A 611 -22.03 -7.50 32.09
C SER A 611 -21.73 -7.53 30.60
N CYS A 612 -20.51 -7.91 30.24
CA CYS A 612 -20.17 -8.21 28.86
C CYS A 612 -20.78 -9.56 28.42
N PRO A 613 -20.95 -9.79 27.10
CA PRO A 613 -21.26 -11.10 26.55
C PRO A 613 -20.31 -12.20 27.05
N THR A 614 -20.79 -13.45 27.06
CA THR A 614 -20.00 -14.61 27.50
C THR A 614 -18.69 -14.72 26.72
N GLY A 615 -17.55 -14.68 27.43
CA GLY A 615 -16.21 -14.70 26.83
C GLY A 615 -15.55 -13.33 26.69
N GLU A 616 -16.23 -12.26 27.11
CA GLU A 616 -15.73 -10.89 27.06
C GLU A 616 -15.63 -10.25 28.46
N GLN A 617 -14.68 -9.32 28.64
CA GLN A 617 -14.49 -8.54 29.86
C GLN A 617 -14.29 -7.05 29.51
N VAL A 618 -14.60 -6.15 30.44
CA VAL A 618 -14.38 -4.71 30.24
C VAL A 618 -12.89 -4.39 30.33
N CYS A 619 -12.25 -4.13 29.19
CA CYS A 619 -10.87 -3.67 29.08
C CYS A 619 -10.86 -2.28 28.44
N ASP A 620 -10.18 -1.32 29.07
CA ASP A 620 -10.12 0.09 28.62
C ASP A 620 -11.47 0.74 28.28
N GLY A 621 -12.53 0.38 29.02
CA GLY A 621 -13.88 0.95 28.86
C GLY A 621 -14.73 0.33 27.74
N GLN A 622 -14.29 -0.78 27.14
CA GLN A 622 -15.04 -1.55 26.14
C GLN A 622 -15.07 -3.04 26.49
N CYS A 623 -16.12 -3.75 26.08
CA CYS A 623 -16.10 -5.21 26.14
C CYS A 623 -15.12 -5.74 25.10
N THR A 624 -14.16 -6.51 25.59
CA THR A 624 -13.10 -7.12 24.79
C THR A 624 -13.19 -8.62 24.97
N ASN A 625 -13.14 -9.36 23.86
CA ASN A 625 -13.14 -10.82 23.89
C ASN A 625 -11.79 -11.35 24.37
N ILE A 626 -11.67 -11.54 25.68
CA ILE A 626 -10.47 -12.02 26.35
C ILE A 626 -10.09 -13.45 25.93
N LEU A 627 -10.93 -14.16 25.17
CA LEU A 627 -10.62 -15.49 24.67
C LEU A 627 -9.76 -15.47 23.39
N VAL A 628 -9.76 -14.37 22.65
CA VAL A 628 -9.07 -14.24 21.35
C VAL A 628 -8.29 -12.93 21.17
N ASP A 629 -8.48 -11.96 22.04
CA ASP A 629 -7.76 -10.68 22.00
C ASP A 629 -6.34 -10.82 22.56
N ALA A 630 -5.34 -10.67 21.69
CA ALA A 630 -3.93 -10.85 22.04
C ALA A 630 -3.37 -9.76 22.97
N ALA A 631 -4.06 -8.64 23.15
CA ALA A 631 -3.69 -7.58 24.09
C ALA A 631 -4.32 -7.76 25.48
N ASN A 632 -5.36 -8.60 25.59
CA ASN A 632 -6.18 -8.79 26.78
C ASN A 632 -6.48 -10.28 27.04
N CYS A 633 -5.49 -11.15 26.86
CA CYS A 633 -5.73 -12.58 26.78
C CYS A 633 -5.94 -13.22 28.16
N GLY A 634 -7.12 -13.77 28.40
CA GLY A 634 -7.52 -14.36 29.68
C GLY A 634 -7.82 -13.33 30.78
N ASP A 635 -7.28 -12.12 30.69
CA ASP A 635 -7.58 -10.98 31.55
C ASP A 635 -7.17 -9.66 30.87
N CYS A 636 -7.74 -8.53 31.30
CA CYS A 636 -7.46 -7.22 30.72
C CYS A 636 -5.99 -6.82 30.91
N GLY A 637 -5.38 -6.30 29.84
CA GLY A 637 -3.97 -5.91 29.82
C GLY A 637 -2.98 -7.09 29.86
N ASN A 638 -3.45 -8.34 29.89
CA ASN A 638 -2.59 -9.52 29.77
C ASN A 638 -2.20 -9.75 28.31
N LYS A 639 -1.22 -8.95 27.85
CA LYS A 639 -0.70 -9.02 26.50
C LYS A 639 0.12 -10.30 26.30
N CYS A 640 -0.23 -11.08 25.29
CA CYS A 640 0.56 -12.24 24.91
C CYS A 640 1.97 -11.86 24.50
N GLY A 641 2.94 -12.68 24.91
CA GLY A 641 4.35 -12.47 24.59
C GLY A 641 4.63 -12.64 23.10
N LEU A 642 5.86 -12.28 22.70
CA LEU A 642 6.32 -12.53 21.33
C LEU A 642 6.13 -14.01 20.98
N ARG A 643 5.49 -14.28 19.82
CA ARG A 643 5.14 -15.63 19.33
C ARG A 643 4.08 -16.33 20.20
N GLN A 644 3.10 -15.60 20.72
CA GLN A 644 1.90 -16.18 21.33
C GLN A 644 0.62 -15.58 20.72
N LEU A 645 -0.42 -16.39 20.57
CA LEU A 645 -1.78 -15.96 20.23
C LEU A 645 -2.69 -16.18 21.42
N CYS A 646 -3.81 -15.47 21.48
CA CYS A 646 -4.81 -15.74 22.49
C CYS A 646 -5.79 -16.79 21.97
N GLU A 647 -5.79 -17.97 22.58
CA GLU A 647 -6.71 -19.04 22.24
C GLU A 647 -7.38 -19.53 23.52
N ALA A 648 -8.72 -19.46 23.54
CA ALA A 648 -9.54 -19.81 24.71
C ALA A 648 -9.10 -19.10 26.01
N GLY A 649 -8.57 -17.88 25.91
CA GLY A 649 -8.15 -17.08 27.05
C GLY A 649 -6.79 -17.46 27.63
N GLN A 650 -5.98 -18.18 26.86
CA GLN A 650 -4.60 -18.48 27.20
C GLN A 650 -3.67 -18.02 26.10
N CYS A 651 -2.54 -17.43 26.49
CA CYS A 651 -1.48 -17.12 25.54
C CYS A 651 -0.79 -18.41 25.13
N THR A 652 -1.27 -19.01 24.03
CA THR A 652 -0.70 -20.21 23.47
C THR A 652 0.52 -19.83 22.63
N PRO A 653 1.66 -20.51 22.81
CA PRO A 653 2.79 -20.35 21.89
C PRO A 653 2.37 -20.70 20.46
N TYR A 654 2.90 -19.97 19.49
CA TYR A 654 2.80 -20.22 18.05
C TYR A 654 3.11 -21.68 17.64
N SER A 655 3.67 -22.49 18.53
CA SER A 655 4.06 -23.88 18.29
C SER A 655 2.90 -24.84 18.01
N GLU A 656 1.64 -24.47 18.28
CA GLU A 656 0.49 -25.30 17.87
C GLU A 656 0.00 -25.00 16.45
N LEU A 657 0.47 -23.91 15.81
CA LEU A 657 0.10 -23.53 14.43
C LEU A 657 1.25 -23.66 13.43
N TYR A 658 2.47 -24.01 13.88
CA TYR A 658 3.63 -24.19 13.01
C TYR A 658 4.37 -25.48 13.35
N THR A 659 4.85 -26.17 12.33
CA THR A 659 5.80 -27.29 12.49
C THR A 659 7.16 -26.87 11.99
N VAL A 660 8.22 -27.36 12.63
CA VAL A 660 9.60 -27.14 12.16
C VAL A 660 9.96 -28.25 11.19
N VAL A 661 10.17 -27.88 9.93
CA VAL A 661 10.75 -28.75 8.92
C VAL A 661 12.27 -28.73 9.11
N PRO A 662 12.91 -29.89 9.41
CA PRO A 662 14.35 -29.93 9.66
C PRO A 662 15.15 -29.73 8.36
N PRO A 663 16.45 -29.39 8.44
CA PRO A 663 17.36 -29.51 7.31
C PRO A 663 17.33 -30.92 6.72
N GLY A 664 17.60 -31.02 5.43
CA GLY A 664 17.72 -32.32 4.80
C GLY A 664 17.88 -32.26 3.30
N THR A 665 18.04 -33.45 2.72
CA THR A 665 18.26 -33.60 1.29
C THR A 665 17.20 -34.49 0.68
N TYR A 666 16.66 -34.10 -0.47
CA TYR A 666 15.69 -34.88 -1.23
C TYR A 666 15.89 -34.72 -2.74
N THR A 667 15.26 -35.60 -3.52
CA THR A 667 15.20 -35.47 -4.98
C THR A 667 13.93 -34.74 -5.34
N GLN A 668 14.08 -33.54 -5.88
CA GLN A 668 13.00 -32.74 -6.42
C GLN A 668 12.72 -33.16 -7.87
N ALA A 669 11.46 -33.30 -8.24
CA ALA A 669 11.09 -33.87 -9.55
C ALA A 669 10.10 -33.05 -10.39
N PRO A 670 10.35 -31.76 -10.69
CA PRO A 670 9.38 -30.93 -11.40
C PRO A 670 9.27 -31.34 -12.88
N TYR A 671 8.04 -31.52 -13.38
CA TYR A 671 7.74 -31.84 -14.79
C TYR A 671 8.56 -33.01 -15.38
N GLY A 672 8.85 -34.05 -14.59
CA GLY A 672 9.59 -35.23 -15.03
C GLY A 672 11.12 -35.07 -15.09
N TRP A 673 11.67 -33.93 -14.65
CA TRP A 673 13.10 -33.77 -14.40
C TRP A 673 13.44 -34.27 -12.99
N THR A 674 14.71 -34.52 -12.68
CA THR A 674 15.12 -34.88 -11.30
C THR A 674 16.38 -34.10 -10.92
N ARG A 675 16.34 -33.44 -9.75
CA ARG A 675 17.48 -32.70 -9.18
C ARG A 675 17.56 -32.91 -7.68
N LYS A 676 18.76 -32.91 -7.12
CA LYS A 676 18.97 -33.15 -5.68
C LYS A 676 19.02 -31.82 -4.93
N ILE A 677 18.13 -31.59 -4.00
CA ILE A 677 18.09 -30.36 -3.20
C ILE A 677 18.57 -30.67 -1.80
N THR A 678 19.44 -29.81 -1.26
CA THR A 678 19.83 -29.83 0.16
C THR A 678 19.40 -28.53 0.81
N LEU A 679 18.47 -28.63 1.76
CA LEU A 679 18.10 -27.54 2.64
C LEU A 679 18.99 -27.60 3.88
N THR A 680 19.78 -26.55 4.12
CA THR A 680 20.78 -26.56 5.22
C THR A 680 20.23 -26.06 6.54
N ARG A 681 19.04 -25.47 6.52
CA ARG A 681 18.46 -24.76 7.67
C ARG A 681 17.07 -25.30 7.98
N PRO A 682 16.72 -25.41 9.27
CA PRO A 682 15.33 -25.64 9.63
C PRO A 682 14.50 -24.41 9.29
N PHE A 683 13.24 -24.62 8.94
CA PHE A 683 12.28 -23.56 8.77
C PHE A 683 10.95 -23.98 9.39
N ALA A 684 10.30 -23.03 10.06
CA ALA A 684 8.97 -23.21 10.61
C ALA A 684 7.96 -22.93 9.51
N VAL A 685 6.96 -23.80 9.38
CA VAL A 685 5.90 -23.70 8.38
C VAL A 685 4.57 -23.81 9.09
N GLN A 686 3.63 -22.93 8.72
CA GLN A 686 2.28 -22.99 9.26
C GLN A 686 1.62 -24.35 8.97
N LEU A 687 0.88 -24.94 9.92
CA LEU A 687 0.26 -26.27 9.77
C LEU A 687 -0.82 -26.32 8.68
N THR A 688 -1.45 -25.18 8.42
CA THR A 688 -2.52 -24.97 7.42
C THR A 688 -2.13 -23.86 6.46
N GLU A 689 -2.88 -23.67 5.36
CA GLU A 689 -2.82 -22.40 4.64
C GLU A 689 -3.23 -21.24 5.55
N VAL A 690 -2.85 -20.02 5.17
CA VAL A 690 -3.34 -18.81 5.84
C VAL A 690 -4.86 -18.78 5.71
N THR A 691 -5.58 -18.66 6.82
CA THR A 691 -7.04 -18.75 6.82
C THR A 691 -7.70 -17.39 6.58
N GLN A 692 -8.98 -17.41 6.20
CA GLN A 692 -9.78 -16.20 6.01
C GLN A 692 -9.90 -15.39 7.31
N GLY A 693 -10.01 -16.05 8.46
CA GLY A 693 -10.04 -15.39 9.77
C GLY A 693 -8.71 -14.72 10.11
N GLN A 694 -7.59 -15.42 9.89
CA GLN A 694 -6.24 -14.86 10.09
C GLN A 694 -6.02 -13.63 9.21
N TRP A 695 -6.39 -13.75 7.92
CA TRP A 695 -6.29 -12.64 6.98
C TRP A 695 -7.12 -11.44 7.42
N ARG A 696 -8.41 -11.66 7.73
CA ARG A 696 -9.34 -10.59 8.13
C ARG A 696 -8.90 -9.88 9.41
N ASN A 697 -8.40 -10.63 10.39
CA ASN A 697 -7.94 -10.07 11.67
C ASN A 697 -6.74 -9.13 11.50
N LEU A 698 -5.86 -9.39 10.52
CA LEU A 698 -4.68 -8.57 10.29
C LEU A 698 -4.91 -7.45 9.25
N MET A 699 -5.65 -7.75 8.17
CA MET A 699 -5.83 -6.85 7.02
C MET A 699 -7.18 -6.12 7.03
N GLY A 700 -8.04 -6.40 8.00
CA GLY A 700 -9.35 -5.76 8.19
C GLY A 700 -10.50 -6.30 7.33
N SER A 701 -10.21 -6.93 6.19
CA SER A 701 -11.23 -7.54 5.30
C SER A 701 -10.64 -8.76 4.57
N SER A 702 -11.50 -9.66 4.09
CA SER A 702 -11.07 -10.85 3.31
C SER A 702 -11.56 -10.76 1.86
N PRO A 703 -10.68 -10.95 0.85
CA PRO A 703 -11.06 -10.93 -0.57
C PRO A 703 -11.68 -12.25 -1.06
N SER A 704 -11.76 -13.26 -0.20
CA SER A 704 -12.22 -14.60 -0.51
C SER A 704 -13.58 -14.67 -1.21
N TYR A 705 -13.67 -15.47 -2.27
CA TYR A 705 -14.94 -15.82 -2.91
C TYR A 705 -15.80 -16.71 -2.05
N PHE A 706 -15.19 -17.72 -1.43
CA PHE A 706 -15.89 -18.70 -0.58
C PHE A 706 -15.98 -18.18 0.84
N PHE A 707 -16.43 -16.94 1.01
CA PHE A 707 -16.50 -16.27 2.32
C PHE A 707 -17.47 -16.96 3.28
N ALA A 708 -18.47 -17.68 2.78
CA ALA A 708 -19.42 -18.43 3.60
C ALA A 708 -18.84 -19.75 4.14
N CYS A 709 -17.64 -20.14 3.69
CA CYS A 709 -16.91 -21.30 4.22
C CYS A 709 -16.52 -21.13 5.69
N GLY A 710 -16.26 -19.89 6.12
CA GLY A 710 -15.91 -19.54 7.50
C GLY A 710 -14.43 -19.25 7.71
N ASP A 711 -14.09 -18.92 8.94
CA ASP A 711 -12.79 -18.34 9.32
C ASP A 711 -11.62 -19.32 9.24
N ASP A 712 -11.91 -20.62 9.29
CA ASP A 712 -10.93 -21.71 9.19
C ASP A 712 -10.63 -22.13 7.75
N CYS A 713 -11.33 -21.57 6.77
CA CYS A 713 -11.07 -21.84 5.36
C CYS A 713 -9.85 -21.06 4.88
N PRO A 714 -9.12 -21.55 3.86
CA PRO A 714 -7.99 -20.83 3.31
C PRO A 714 -8.45 -19.48 2.72
N VAL A 715 -7.63 -18.46 2.91
CA VAL A 715 -7.78 -17.22 2.15
C VAL A 715 -7.44 -17.50 0.69
N GLU A 716 -8.33 -17.07 -0.20
CA GLU A 716 -8.13 -17.13 -1.65
C GLU A 716 -8.50 -15.80 -2.28
N ARG A 717 -8.34 -15.68 -3.61
CA ARG A 717 -8.37 -14.38 -4.32
C ARG A 717 -7.34 -13.38 -3.81
N VAL A 718 -6.19 -13.88 -3.37
CA VAL A 718 -5.02 -13.08 -3.04
C VAL A 718 -3.97 -13.26 -4.12
N ASN A 719 -3.39 -12.16 -4.61
CA ASN A 719 -2.29 -12.21 -5.55
C ASN A 719 -0.95 -12.36 -4.82
N TRP A 720 0.13 -12.53 -5.58
CA TRP A 720 1.45 -12.78 -5.01
C TRP A 720 1.98 -11.59 -4.19
N TRP A 721 1.75 -10.35 -4.65
CA TRP A 721 2.17 -9.13 -3.94
C TRP A 721 1.45 -8.95 -2.61
N GLU A 722 0.15 -9.23 -2.58
CA GLU A 722 -0.69 -9.15 -1.38
C GLU A 722 -0.27 -10.19 -0.33
N ALA A 723 0.13 -11.38 -0.75
CA ALA A 723 0.71 -12.38 0.15
C ALA A 723 2.00 -11.86 0.81
N LEU A 724 2.86 -11.15 0.08
CA LEU A 724 4.09 -10.57 0.65
C LEU A 724 3.79 -9.46 1.66
N GLU A 725 2.84 -8.57 1.36
CA GLU A 725 2.41 -7.53 2.30
C GLU A 725 1.84 -8.15 3.58
N TYR A 726 1.01 -9.18 3.46
CA TYR A 726 0.48 -9.88 4.62
C TYR A 726 1.59 -10.45 5.51
N LEU A 727 2.62 -11.07 4.91
CA LEU A 727 3.76 -11.63 5.65
C LEU A 727 4.63 -10.54 6.30
N ASN A 728 4.79 -9.38 5.65
CA ASN A 728 5.42 -8.22 6.27
C ASN A 728 4.60 -7.67 7.44
N ALA A 729 3.27 -7.58 7.29
CA ALA A 729 2.36 -7.15 8.35
C ALA A 729 2.38 -8.13 9.54
N MET A 730 2.45 -9.44 9.28
CA MET A 730 2.64 -10.45 10.34
C MET A 730 3.96 -10.23 11.07
N SER A 731 5.04 -9.99 10.31
CA SER A 731 6.36 -9.73 10.88
C SER A 731 6.34 -8.49 11.75
N GLN A 732 5.71 -7.40 11.29
CA GLN A 732 5.59 -6.17 12.04
C GLN A 732 4.75 -6.33 13.32
N ARG A 733 3.59 -7.00 13.24
CA ARG A 733 2.74 -7.31 14.41
C ARG A 733 3.55 -8.04 15.48
N ASP A 734 4.39 -8.97 15.06
CA ASP A 734 5.17 -9.82 15.95
C ASP A 734 6.56 -9.25 16.29
N GLY A 735 6.84 -7.99 15.91
CA GLY A 735 8.09 -7.30 16.22
C GLY A 735 9.33 -7.91 15.55
N LEU A 736 9.16 -8.56 14.40
CA LEU A 736 10.21 -9.21 13.62
C LEU A 736 10.64 -8.34 12.42
N GLU A 737 11.83 -8.63 11.90
CA GLU A 737 12.32 -8.06 10.65
C GLU A 737 11.35 -8.38 9.50
N GLN A 738 11.07 -7.42 8.63
CA GLN A 738 10.30 -7.64 7.40
C GLN A 738 11.21 -8.29 6.35
N CYS A 739 10.80 -9.43 5.82
CA CYS A 739 11.63 -10.13 4.83
C CYS A 739 11.61 -9.51 3.45
N TYR A 740 10.58 -8.71 3.14
CA TYR A 740 10.42 -8.10 1.83
C TYR A 740 10.43 -6.57 1.92
N THR A 741 11.19 -5.94 1.03
CA THR A 741 11.06 -4.50 0.75
C THR A 741 10.32 -4.34 -0.57
N LEU A 742 9.09 -3.84 -0.52
CA LEU A 742 8.22 -3.62 -1.68
C LEU A 742 8.27 -2.15 -2.08
N THR A 743 8.44 -1.86 -3.38
CA THR A 743 8.53 -0.46 -3.86
C THR A 743 7.65 -0.18 -5.06
N GLY A 744 7.18 1.06 -5.16
CA GLY A 744 6.27 1.51 -6.22
C GLY A 744 4.96 0.71 -6.22
N CYS A 745 4.42 0.43 -5.04
CA CYS A 745 3.15 -0.27 -4.89
C CYS A 745 1.97 0.65 -5.22
N THR A 746 1.01 0.12 -5.95
CA THR A 746 -0.21 0.83 -6.37
C THR A 746 -1.40 -0.09 -6.22
N GLY A 747 -2.59 0.49 -6.07
CA GLY A 747 -3.82 -0.25 -5.82
C GLY A 747 -4.10 -0.43 -4.33
N THR A 748 -5.11 -1.24 -4.03
CA THR A 748 -5.57 -1.50 -2.67
C THR A 748 -5.67 -3.00 -2.47
N ILE A 749 -5.11 -3.49 -1.36
CA ILE A 749 -5.14 -4.91 -1.00
C ILE A 749 -6.60 -5.37 -0.93
N GLY A 750 -6.92 -6.47 -1.61
CA GLY A 750 -8.26 -7.07 -1.67
C GLY A 750 -9.30 -6.29 -2.46
N ALA A 751 -9.00 -5.10 -2.99
CA ALA A 751 -9.98 -4.28 -3.67
C ALA A 751 -10.36 -4.82 -5.06
N GLY A 752 -11.58 -4.46 -5.50
CA GLY A 752 -12.06 -4.71 -6.85
C GLY A 752 -12.63 -6.10 -7.10
N CYS A 753 -12.62 -7.02 -6.12
CA CYS A 753 -13.21 -8.34 -6.27
C CYS A 753 -14.72 -8.31 -5.95
N PRO A 754 -15.62 -8.44 -6.95
CA PRO A 754 -17.05 -8.43 -6.67
C PRO A 754 -17.46 -9.65 -5.86
N SER A 755 -18.40 -9.45 -4.94
CA SER A 755 -19.07 -10.52 -4.20
C SER A 755 -20.00 -11.35 -5.08
N THR A 756 -20.20 -10.99 -6.36
CA THR A 756 -20.99 -11.75 -7.33
C THR A 756 -20.25 -11.80 -8.67
N GLY A 757 -19.92 -13.01 -9.14
CA GLY A 757 -19.18 -13.19 -10.40
C GLY A 757 -18.42 -14.52 -10.47
N THR A 758 -18.41 -15.15 -11.65
CA THR A 758 -17.86 -16.51 -11.87
C THR A 758 -16.43 -16.53 -12.39
N SER A 759 -15.84 -15.37 -12.70
CA SER A 759 -14.49 -15.30 -13.22
C SER A 759 -13.48 -15.19 -12.08
N ALA A 760 -12.48 -16.07 -12.10
CA ALA A 760 -11.41 -16.07 -11.12
C ALA A 760 -10.61 -14.75 -11.17
N THR A 761 -10.47 -14.15 -12.36
CA THR A 761 -9.71 -12.91 -12.60
C THR A 761 -10.57 -11.64 -12.65
N SER A 762 -11.89 -11.69 -12.47
CA SER A 762 -12.77 -10.50 -12.61
C SER A 762 -12.73 -9.53 -11.44
N CYS A 763 -11.59 -9.40 -10.75
CA CYS A 763 -11.38 -8.34 -9.80
C CYS A 763 -11.10 -7.03 -10.56
N SER A 764 -12.17 -6.30 -10.91
CA SER A 764 -12.12 -5.06 -11.69
C SER A 764 -11.94 -3.85 -10.77
N GLY A 765 -10.71 -3.61 -10.29
CA GLY A 765 -10.40 -2.38 -9.55
C GLY A 765 -9.10 -2.43 -8.76
N GLY A 766 -8.20 -1.48 -9.03
CA GLY A 766 -7.06 -1.16 -8.18
C GLY A 766 -6.25 -2.35 -7.67
N THR A 767 -5.95 -3.34 -8.53
CA THR A 767 -5.17 -4.53 -8.15
C THR A 767 -3.88 -4.10 -7.46
N TYR A 768 -3.65 -4.59 -6.25
CA TYR A 768 -2.42 -4.28 -5.51
C TYR A 768 -1.22 -4.91 -6.20
N ILE A 769 -0.34 -4.09 -6.76
CA ILE A 769 0.86 -4.51 -7.48
C ILE A 769 2.01 -3.58 -7.13
N CYS A 770 3.22 -4.13 -7.06
CA CYS A 770 4.43 -3.34 -6.84
C CYS A 770 5.36 -3.41 -8.05
N SER A 771 6.14 -2.34 -8.24
CA SER A 771 7.12 -2.24 -9.32
C SER A 771 8.36 -3.10 -9.09
N SER A 772 8.72 -3.34 -7.82
CA SER A 772 9.81 -4.24 -7.45
C SER A 772 9.64 -4.78 -6.03
N VAL A 773 10.34 -5.89 -5.77
CA VAL A 773 10.54 -6.50 -4.46
C VAL A 773 12.02 -6.77 -4.27
N THR A 774 12.52 -6.56 -3.05
CA THR A 774 13.79 -7.12 -2.59
C THR A 774 13.50 -8.09 -1.45
N PHE A 775 14.02 -9.31 -1.54
CA PHE A 775 13.94 -10.30 -0.47
C PHE A 775 15.27 -10.32 0.29
N VAL A 776 15.22 -10.17 1.62
CA VAL A 776 16.39 -10.24 2.50
C VAL A 776 17.11 -11.59 2.40
N GLY A 777 16.39 -12.63 1.98
CA GLY A 777 16.89 -14.00 1.83
C GLY A 777 16.56 -14.87 3.03
N LEU A 778 17.08 -16.09 3.04
CA LEU A 778 16.76 -17.08 4.08
C LEU A 778 17.35 -16.73 5.45
N ASP A 779 18.19 -15.72 5.57
CA ASP A 779 18.66 -15.21 6.87
C ASP A 779 17.61 -14.37 7.61
N CYS A 780 16.57 -13.90 6.91
CA CYS A 780 15.51 -13.12 7.52
C CYS A 780 14.82 -13.87 8.66
N ARG A 781 14.57 -13.16 9.76
CA ARG A 781 13.87 -13.70 10.94
C ARG A 781 12.36 -13.53 10.92
N GLY A 782 11.83 -12.76 9.97
CA GLY A 782 10.39 -12.54 9.75
C GLY A 782 9.68 -13.69 9.06
N TYR A 783 8.40 -13.44 8.78
CA TYR A 783 7.58 -14.32 7.96
C TYR A 783 7.84 -14.08 6.47
N ARG A 784 7.80 -15.17 5.71
CA ARG A 784 8.03 -15.21 4.28
C ARG A 784 7.25 -16.33 3.63
N LEU A 785 7.15 -16.31 2.30
CA LEU A 785 6.76 -17.48 1.53
C LEU A 785 7.87 -18.54 1.63
N MET A 786 7.47 -19.80 1.52
CA MET A 786 8.42 -20.88 1.24
C MET A 786 9.01 -20.68 -0.16
N THR A 787 10.24 -21.14 -0.35
CA THR A 787 10.75 -21.39 -1.70
C THR A 787 10.04 -22.59 -2.31
N ASP A 788 10.12 -22.72 -3.63
CA ASP A 788 9.68 -23.87 -4.40
C ASP A 788 10.25 -25.19 -3.84
N ALA A 789 11.53 -25.15 -3.48
CA ALA A 789 12.24 -26.28 -2.89
C ALA A 789 11.79 -26.60 -1.46
N GLU A 790 11.65 -25.58 -0.61
CA GLU A 790 11.15 -25.76 0.76
C GLU A 790 9.74 -26.35 0.76
N TRP A 791 8.87 -25.85 -0.13
CA TRP A 791 7.50 -26.32 -0.23
C TRP A 791 7.45 -27.81 -0.60
N GLU A 792 8.18 -28.24 -1.63
CA GLU A 792 8.16 -29.65 -2.07
C GLU A 792 8.75 -30.57 -0.99
N TYR A 793 9.83 -30.12 -0.35
CA TYR A 793 10.43 -30.87 0.75
C TYR A 793 9.45 -31.05 1.91
N ALA A 794 8.77 -29.97 2.31
CA ALA A 794 7.76 -29.96 3.37
C ALA A 794 6.56 -30.86 3.00
N ALA A 795 6.16 -30.86 1.73
CA ALA A 795 5.04 -31.63 1.20
C ALA A 795 5.30 -33.14 1.04
N LEU A 796 6.55 -33.63 1.19
CA LEU A 796 6.82 -35.07 1.08
C LEU A 796 5.91 -35.88 2.01
N GLY A 797 5.22 -36.88 1.44
CA GLY A 797 4.24 -37.69 2.15
C GLY A 797 2.87 -37.01 2.34
N ALA A 798 2.59 -35.93 1.63
CA ALA A 798 1.28 -35.30 1.61
C ALA A 798 0.18 -36.25 1.15
N VAL A 799 -0.96 -36.17 1.83
CA VAL A 799 -2.18 -36.87 1.45
C VAL A 799 -3.01 -35.93 0.58
N LEU A 800 -3.54 -36.46 -0.53
CA LEU A 800 -4.41 -35.70 -1.41
C LEU A 800 -5.71 -35.31 -0.69
N GLY A 801 -5.94 -34.00 -0.56
CA GLY A 801 -7.12 -33.42 0.05
C GLY A 801 -8.25 -33.13 -0.94
N TRP A 802 -8.93 -31.99 -0.77
CA TRP A 802 -10.07 -31.59 -1.62
C TRP A 802 -9.62 -31.27 -3.05
N HIS A 803 -10.24 -31.93 -4.03
CA HIS A 803 -9.95 -31.78 -5.46
C HIS A 803 -11.23 -32.02 -6.30
N ARG A 804 -11.19 -31.77 -7.61
CA ARG A 804 -12.40 -31.82 -8.47
C ARG A 804 -13.09 -33.18 -8.48
N GLY A 805 -12.36 -34.25 -8.22
CA GLY A 805 -12.84 -35.64 -8.31
C GLY A 805 -13.50 -36.17 -7.04
N ASN A 806 -13.38 -35.48 -5.90
CA ASN A 806 -14.04 -35.85 -4.64
C ASN A 806 -15.09 -34.82 -4.17
N CYS A 807 -15.47 -33.90 -5.06
CA CYS A 807 -16.55 -32.94 -4.84
C CYS A 807 -17.65 -33.08 -5.93
N THR A 808 -18.86 -32.65 -5.61
CA THR A 808 -20.07 -32.71 -6.42
C THR A 808 -20.55 -31.29 -6.69
N VAL A 809 -20.70 -30.93 -7.97
CA VAL A 809 -21.28 -29.64 -8.36
C VAL A 809 -22.80 -29.79 -8.40
N THR A 810 -23.49 -29.15 -7.47
CA THR A 810 -24.97 -29.17 -7.42
C THR A 810 -25.51 -27.88 -8.05
N TYR A 811 -25.81 -27.92 -9.35
CA TYR A 811 -26.46 -26.87 -10.18
C TYR A 811 -25.69 -25.57 -10.57
N SER A 812 -25.60 -25.36 -11.90
CA SER A 812 -25.31 -24.10 -12.67
C SER A 812 -23.86 -23.55 -12.70
N PRO A 813 -23.43 -22.79 -13.74
CA PRO A 813 -22.01 -22.52 -14.07
C PRO A 813 -21.34 -21.47 -13.16
N SER A 814 -21.97 -21.14 -12.05
CA SER A 814 -21.45 -20.31 -10.97
C SER A 814 -21.17 -21.22 -9.79
N TYR A 815 -19.90 -21.42 -9.42
CA TYR A 815 -19.57 -22.06 -8.16
C TYR A 815 -20.30 -21.32 -7.02
N ASP A 816 -21.10 -22.03 -6.25
CA ASP A 816 -21.81 -21.47 -5.10
C ASP A 816 -20.77 -20.94 -4.09
N GLN A 817 -20.98 -19.72 -3.59
CA GLN A 817 -20.12 -19.09 -2.58
C GLN A 817 -20.26 -19.77 -1.21
N SER A 818 -21.24 -20.66 -1.10
CA SER A 818 -21.59 -21.43 0.08
C SER A 818 -21.41 -22.94 -0.21
N PRO A 819 -20.17 -23.46 -0.30
CA PRO A 819 -19.90 -24.88 -0.40
C PRO A 819 -20.20 -25.53 0.97
N ILE A 820 -21.49 -25.59 1.35
CA ILE A 820 -21.93 -26.18 2.61
C ILE A 820 -22.28 -27.64 2.35
N GLY A 821 -21.31 -28.51 2.62
CA GLY A 821 -21.47 -29.96 2.64
C GLY A 821 -20.16 -30.67 2.30
N PRO A 822 -19.89 -31.85 2.87
CA PRO A 822 -18.64 -32.62 2.70
C PRO A 822 -18.44 -33.18 1.29
N SER A 823 -19.22 -32.73 0.32
CA SER A 823 -19.11 -33.12 -1.08
C SER A 823 -19.38 -31.94 -2.00
N SER A 824 -19.27 -30.70 -1.51
CA SER A 824 -19.46 -29.50 -2.32
C SER A 824 -18.13 -29.01 -2.89
N CYS A 825 -18.11 -28.58 -4.15
CA CYS A 825 -16.90 -28.05 -4.76
C CYS A 825 -16.63 -26.62 -4.30
N GLY A 826 -15.44 -26.39 -3.75
CA GLY A 826 -15.01 -25.11 -3.20
C GLY A 826 -13.87 -25.32 -2.20
N THR A 827 -13.44 -24.25 -1.54
CA THR A 827 -12.53 -24.37 -0.39
C THR A 827 -13.25 -24.97 0.81
N HIS A 828 -12.51 -25.64 1.68
CA HIS A 828 -13.02 -26.23 2.92
C HIS A 828 -12.14 -25.83 4.12
N PRO A 829 -12.67 -25.88 5.36
CA PRO A 829 -11.85 -25.77 6.56
C PRO A 829 -10.74 -26.82 6.57
N PHE A 830 -9.59 -26.46 7.13
CA PHE A 830 -8.48 -27.40 7.32
C PHE A 830 -8.89 -28.58 8.23
N GLY A 831 -8.21 -29.71 8.09
CA GLY A 831 -8.45 -30.88 8.95
C GLY A 831 -9.53 -31.86 8.49
N GLY A 832 -10.14 -31.63 7.31
CA GLY A 832 -10.95 -32.63 6.62
C GLY A 832 -10.15 -33.85 6.13
N HIS A 833 -8.81 -33.72 6.05
CA HIS A 833 -7.88 -34.75 5.61
C HIS A 833 -6.72 -34.93 6.60
N GLN A 834 -6.05 -36.08 6.53
CA GLN A 834 -4.91 -36.37 7.40
C GLN A 834 -3.70 -35.50 7.04
N PRO A 835 -2.93 -35.02 8.04
CA PRO A 835 -1.69 -34.33 7.78
C PRO A 835 -0.63 -35.30 7.26
N ASN A 836 0.41 -34.77 6.63
CA ASN A 836 1.60 -35.56 6.33
C ASN A 836 2.39 -35.89 7.61
N SER A 837 3.48 -36.64 7.48
CA SER A 837 4.33 -37.06 8.62
C SER A 837 4.99 -35.91 9.39
N ARG A 838 4.89 -34.67 8.90
CA ARG A 838 5.38 -33.46 9.58
C ARG A 838 4.28 -32.65 10.24
N GLY A 839 3.02 -33.11 10.19
CA GLY A 839 1.87 -32.42 10.75
C GLY A 839 1.26 -31.37 9.82
N LEU A 840 1.69 -31.29 8.55
CA LEU A 840 1.16 -30.31 7.59
C LEU A 840 -0.12 -30.84 6.94
N TYR A 841 -1.19 -30.08 7.05
CA TYR A 841 -2.48 -30.32 6.40
C TYR A 841 -2.52 -29.66 5.04
N ASP A 842 -3.33 -30.22 4.14
CA ASP A 842 -3.72 -29.57 2.87
C ASP A 842 -2.51 -29.11 2.02
N MET A 843 -1.42 -29.88 2.05
CA MET A 843 -0.30 -29.67 1.13
C MET A 843 -0.67 -30.08 -0.31
N LEU A 844 -1.69 -30.93 -0.49
CA LEU A 844 -2.25 -31.27 -1.80
C LEU A 844 -3.77 -31.06 -1.78
N GLY A 845 -4.31 -30.25 -2.68
CA GLY A 845 -5.75 -29.91 -2.75
C GLY A 845 -6.09 -28.61 -2.01
N ASN A 846 -7.38 -28.39 -1.77
CA ASN A 846 -7.95 -27.16 -1.20
C ASN A 846 -7.57 -25.92 -2.04
N VAL A 847 -6.49 -25.20 -1.72
CA VAL A 847 -5.98 -24.12 -2.56
C VAL A 847 -4.54 -24.36 -3.00
N SER A 848 -4.24 -23.93 -4.23
CA SER A 848 -2.86 -23.84 -4.68
C SER A 848 -2.14 -22.75 -3.91
N GLN A 849 -0.89 -22.97 -3.55
CA GLN A 849 -0.16 -22.12 -2.62
C GLN A 849 0.92 -21.33 -3.36
N TRP A 850 0.92 -20.00 -3.24
CA TRP A 850 2.01 -19.17 -3.71
C TRP A 850 3.33 -19.55 -3.03
N VAL A 851 4.41 -19.60 -3.82
CA VAL A 851 5.79 -19.71 -3.32
C VAL A 851 6.60 -18.49 -3.77
N TRP A 852 7.80 -18.33 -3.20
CA TRP A 852 8.69 -17.20 -3.52
C TRP A 852 9.12 -17.19 -5.00
N ASP A 853 9.46 -18.34 -5.54
CA ASP A 853 10.24 -18.50 -6.77
C ASP A 853 9.52 -18.00 -8.04
N TRP A 854 10.30 -17.37 -8.92
CA TRP A 854 9.92 -17.19 -10.32
C TRP A 854 10.00 -18.53 -11.06
N LYS A 855 9.09 -18.75 -12.02
CA LYS A 855 9.17 -19.93 -12.89
C LYS A 855 10.45 -19.87 -13.72
N PRO A 856 11.38 -20.84 -13.60
CA PRO A 856 12.56 -20.87 -14.44
C PRO A 856 12.21 -21.29 -15.88
N ASP A 857 13.08 -20.93 -16.82
CA ASP A 857 12.98 -21.40 -18.22
C ASP A 857 13.21 -22.91 -18.34
N GLY A 858 13.97 -23.48 -17.41
CA GLY A 858 14.15 -24.92 -17.26
C GLY A 858 14.73 -25.28 -15.90
N TYR A 859 14.60 -26.55 -15.52
CA TYR A 859 15.23 -27.09 -14.32
C TYR A 859 16.58 -27.72 -14.68
N THR A 860 17.59 -27.49 -13.86
CA THR A 860 18.91 -28.11 -14.00
C THR A 860 18.94 -29.46 -13.28
N ASN A 861 19.62 -30.48 -13.82
CA ASN A 861 19.76 -31.80 -13.20
C ASN A 861 20.85 -31.90 -12.10
N TYR A 862 21.42 -30.77 -11.65
CA TYR A 862 22.48 -30.73 -10.65
C TYR A 862 21.95 -30.49 -9.23
N SER A 863 22.80 -30.78 -8.24
CA SER A 863 22.40 -30.57 -6.84
C SER A 863 22.43 -29.10 -6.47
N LEU A 864 21.43 -28.61 -5.74
CA LEU A 864 21.35 -27.22 -5.28
C LEU A 864 21.27 -27.15 -3.75
N LEU A 865 21.84 -26.08 -3.20
CA LEU A 865 21.82 -25.75 -1.78
C LEU A 865 20.86 -24.58 -1.57
N ASP A 866 19.83 -24.76 -0.74
CA ASP A 866 18.88 -23.71 -0.36
C ASP A 866 18.44 -22.79 -1.54
N PRO A 867 17.96 -23.34 -2.67
CA PRO A 867 17.71 -22.54 -3.87
C PRO A 867 16.56 -21.55 -3.67
N LEU A 868 16.76 -20.31 -4.13
CA LEU A 868 15.75 -19.23 -4.12
C LEU A 868 15.03 -19.04 -5.45
N GLY A 869 15.32 -19.90 -6.43
CA GLY A 869 14.88 -19.73 -7.82
C GLY A 869 15.63 -18.59 -8.53
N PRO A 870 15.20 -18.23 -9.75
CA PRO A 870 15.76 -17.09 -10.48
C PRO A 870 15.46 -15.75 -9.78
N ASP A 871 16.34 -14.75 -9.93
CA ASP A 871 16.15 -13.41 -9.34
C ASP A 871 14.99 -12.63 -9.98
N THR A 872 14.72 -12.89 -11.27
CA THR A 872 13.67 -12.21 -12.05
C THR A 872 12.87 -13.20 -12.89
N GLY A 873 11.62 -12.85 -13.20
CA GLY A 873 10.78 -13.62 -14.11
C GLY A 873 9.46 -12.90 -14.42
N TYR A 874 8.64 -13.53 -15.26
CA TYR A 874 7.33 -12.99 -15.66
C TYR A 874 6.16 -13.66 -14.93
N ILE A 875 6.35 -14.90 -14.48
CA ILE A 875 5.29 -15.77 -13.95
C ILE A 875 5.81 -16.43 -12.66
N LYS A 876 4.99 -16.45 -11.62
CA LYS A 876 5.29 -17.05 -10.32
C LYS A 876 4.80 -18.49 -10.24
N ILE A 877 5.48 -19.29 -9.43
CA ILE A 877 5.11 -20.68 -9.17
C ILE A 877 4.01 -20.72 -8.10
N THR A 878 3.05 -21.63 -8.28
CA THR A 878 2.11 -22.09 -7.25
C THR A 878 2.25 -23.60 -7.07
N ARG A 879 2.07 -24.10 -5.86
CA ARG A 879 2.21 -25.54 -5.55
C ARG A 879 0.93 -26.16 -5.01
N GLY A 880 0.87 -27.48 -5.00
CA GLY A 880 -0.11 -28.25 -4.22
C GLY A 880 -1.47 -28.48 -4.88
N CYS A 881 -1.67 -28.03 -6.12
CA CYS A 881 -2.99 -28.06 -6.79
C CYS A 881 -4.11 -27.42 -5.95
N SER A 882 -5.37 -27.60 -6.32
CA SER A 882 -6.51 -27.00 -5.61
C SER A 882 -7.77 -27.84 -5.77
N TRP A 883 -8.85 -27.42 -5.11
CA TRP A 883 -10.19 -27.99 -5.24
C TRP A 883 -10.70 -28.03 -6.70
N LEU A 884 -10.16 -27.20 -7.60
CA LEU A 884 -10.50 -27.17 -9.04
C LEU A 884 -9.76 -28.19 -9.89
N ASN A 885 -8.64 -28.74 -9.40
CA ASN A 885 -7.75 -29.58 -10.19
C ASN A 885 -8.21 -31.05 -10.17
N ASN A 886 -7.89 -31.80 -11.23
CA ASN A 886 -8.10 -33.25 -11.21
C ASN A 886 -7.05 -33.90 -10.31
N SER A 887 -7.34 -35.11 -9.80
CA SER A 887 -6.38 -35.85 -8.98
C SER A 887 -5.07 -36.18 -9.72
N SER A 888 -5.09 -36.25 -11.06
CA SER A 888 -3.90 -36.45 -11.89
C SER A 888 -2.96 -35.25 -11.93
N ASP A 889 -3.42 -34.08 -11.49
CA ASP A 889 -2.68 -32.81 -11.53
C ASP A 889 -2.31 -32.36 -10.10
N CYS A 890 -2.29 -33.32 -9.16
CA CYS A 890 -2.15 -33.11 -7.72
C CYS A 890 -1.07 -34.02 -7.13
N GLU A 891 0.12 -33.99 -7.71
CA GLU A 891 1.31 -34.61 -7.12
C GLU A 891 2.20 -33.58 -6.42
N VAL A 892 3.02 -34.03 -5.47
CA VAL A 892 3.97 -33.16 -4.74
C VAL A 892 4.93 -32.43 -5.69
N SER A 893 5.29 -33.07 -6.80
CA SER A 893 6.15 -32.55 -7.86
C SER A 893 5.45 -31.60 -8.84
N ASP A 894 4.12 -31.55 -8.85
CA ASP A 894 3.39 -30.72 -9.79
C ASP A 894 3.50 -29.24 -9.42
N ILE A 895 3.70 -28.43 -10.44
CA ILE A 895 3.75 -26.97 -10.29
C ILE A 895 2.68 -26.32 -11.17
N GLY A 896 1.95 -25.39 -10.57
CA GLY A 896 1.13 -24.41 -11.27
C GLY A 896 1.92 -23.12 -11.51
N VAL A 897 1.47 -22.31 -12.47
CA VAL A 897 2.14 -21.06 -12.84
C VAL A 897 1.11 -19.98 -13.12
N GLN A 898 1.33 -18.78 -12.57
CA GLN A 898 0.38 -17.68 -12.66
C GLN A 898 1.10 -16.33 -12.66
N TYR A 899 0.53 -15.32 -13.32
CA TYR A 899 1.07 -13.97 -13.22
C TYR A 899 0.95 -13.45 -11.77
N PRO A 900 1.93 -12.70 -11.26
CA PRO A 900 1.96 -12.30 -9.85
C PRO A 900 0.81 -11.36 -9.45
N TYR A 901 0.15 -10.72 -10.43
CA TYR A 901 -1.02 -9.86 -10.21
C TYR A 901 -2.36 -10.59 -10.34
N ASN A 902 -2.37 -11.87 -10.73
CA ASN A 902 -3.60 -12.63 -10.82
C ASN A 902 -4.09 -13.02 -9.43
N ARG A 903 -5.41 -12.99 -9.26
CA ARG A 903 -6.13 -13.54 -8.12
C ARG A 903 -6.95 -14.70 -8.65
N TYR A 904 -6.96 -15.84 -7.96
CA TYR A 904 -7.85 -16.96 -8.28
C TYR A 904 -8.53 -17.42 -6.99
N PHE A 905 -9.78 -17.85 -7.11
CA PHE A 905 -10.55 -18.42 -5.99
C PHE A 905 -10.10 -19.83 -5.58
N SER A 906 -8.99 -20.29 -6.13
CA SER A 906 -8.35 -21.57 -5.89
C SER A 906 -6.86 -21.40 -5.56
N THR A 907 -6.42 -20.16 -5.28
CA THR A 907 -5.04 -19.84 -4.97
C THR A 907 -4.97 -19.00 -3.70
N GLY A 908 -4.26 -19.53 -2.73
CA GLY A 908 -3.91 -18.91 -1.45
C GLY A 908 -2.40 -19.03 -1.22
N PHE A 909 -1.98 -19.11 0.04
CA PHE A 909 -0.58 -19.28 0.41
C PHE A 909 -0.44 -19.75 1.86
N ARG A 910 0.81 -20.01 2.25
CA ARG A 910 1.18 -20.47 3.59
C ARG A 910 2.39 -19.68 4.07
N ALA A 911 2.38 -19.30 5.35
CA ALA A 911 3.49 -18.60 5.96
C ALA A 911 4.60 -19.57 6.39
N ALA A 912 5.85 -19.13 6.21
CA ALA A 912 7.04 -19.79 6.71
C ALA A 912 8.00 -18.78 7.36
N GLN A 913 8.93 -19.28 8.16
CA GLN A 913 9.96 -18.49 8.83
C GLN A 913 11.24 -19.32 8.95
N THR A 914 12.39 -18.71 8.68
CA THR A 914 13.67 -19.40 8.92
C THR A 914 13.94 -19.52 10.43
N VAL A 915 14.25 -20.72 10.90
CA VAL A 915 14.61 -20.96 12.30
C VAL A 915 16.12 -20.72 12.51
N PRO A 916 16.53 -20.03 13.60
CA PRO A 916 17.93 -19.80 13.97
C PRO A 916 18.85 -21.01 14.03
#